data_AF-A0A7W9LMM4-F1
#
_entry.id   AF-A0A7W9LMM4-F1
#
_cell.length_a   1.000
_cell.length_b   1.000
_cell.length_c   1.000
_cell.angle_alpha   90.00
_cell.angle_beta   90.00
_cell.angle_gamma   90.00
#
_symmetry.space_group_name_H-M   'P 1'
#
loop_
_entity.id
_entity.type
_entity.pdbx_description
1 polymer ?
#
loop_
_entity_poly.entity_id
_entity_poly.type
_entity_poly.pdbx_seq_one_letter_code
_entity_poly.pdbx_strand_id
1 'polypeptide(L)'
;MSGKNEIDDFAGLLRRHRLAAGLSQEELAEKAGLSSDAVAALERGRRRAPRPLTVRMLATALNLSEQDFAVFTESLRRSPSGYAPQLQGPPLPPDTLIGRAAELTELTSLLGHGGVRLVTLTGLGGVGKSRLAVAVSNGVGRQFEAGVCWVPLAARPDGPEVTDAVAAAVGLRLASDAAEVDALAEHIGSRRMLIVLDNCEHVVETCAWLCTVLLQRCPRLTILATSRELLRAPGEVVRQVQPLAVPPSRAAPEEIRDADAVRMFLARAAAHGVHPRDERLLQVSRVCRSVQGIPLAIELAAARVNVLTIEQIADELDSSSRILSGGSRTAPLRQQTIDAALDWSYNLLSSEEQEFFEAASTFSGGWTLSAAVAVFCGEVTDACHERVLDLTGRLIDKSLILVDRDATEARYSMFSVIRQYAGRRLDDGGRRATIEQRHLLHYVELAEQTEGNLGTDQQGATLQRLDTELDNLRVALGRAISRELSAESMRLAAALWRYFSLRGHYSEGRDWLESALRIARAGPEPVAEPALAAALRGAGFLAFLQCEYGVATDRLEEALDIYRRLDDPDGAARTLRHLGSVARERAEYDRSHQLHLESLQLYQQQGDRAGIAWARHYLGFVSWLRMDLQRARDYSEAALSYFQQAGDGEGITWSQINLGCVALYDGDLAGAERLLHQSLGRAQRLGFREGVGWSLNQLGVVARRQGRLERSIHLLDESLAEHQELGDKWRSASVLEALAAVAQQHDNTGQAAFLLGAASAVRDTIGAPVPLCERPDTEVTTSAVRDKLGERAFAHAWGAGQATPLHAVADGYPPDDSLSTLDAPW
;
A
#
# COMPACT_ATOMS: atom_id res chain seq x y z
N MET A 1 -33.76 49.71 -49.29
CA MET A 1 -32.48 50.39 -49.58
C MET A 1 -31.61 50.35 -48.34
N SER A 2 -30.57 49.51 -48.34
CA SER A 2 -29.22 49.77 -47.81
C SER A 2 -28.40 48.53 -48.15
N GLY A 3 -27.34 48.71 -48.95
CA GLY A 3 -26.71 47.68 -49.78
C GLY A 3 -25.91 46.63 -49.01
N LYS A 4 -26.08 45.37 -49.40
CA LYS A 4 -25.04 44.36 -49.22
C LYS A 4 -23.89 44.72 -50.17
N ASN A 5 -22.80 45.27 -49.63
CA ASN A 5 -21.53 45.31 -50.35
C ASN A 5 -21.07 43.85 -50.55
N GLU A 6 -21.36 43.26 -51.70
CA GLU A 6 -20.57 42.13 -52.20
C GLU A 6 -19.14 42.66 -52.42
N ILE A 7 -18.22 42.22 -51.58
CA ILE A 7 -16.81 42.55 -51.70
C ILE A 7 -16.24 41.61 -52.76
N ASP A 8 -15.92 42.13 -53.95
CA ASP A 8 -15.35 41.34 -55.04
C ASP A 8 -14.02 40.69 -54.61
N ASP A 9 -13.86 39.41 -54.95
CA ASP A 9 -12.57 38.72 -54.87
C ASP A 9 -11.59 39.26 -55.94
N PHE A 10 -10.32 38.85 -55.87
CA PHE A 10 -9.29 39.30 -56.82
C PHE A 10 -9.68 39.08 -58.30
N ALA A 11 -10.39 37.99 -58.60
CA ALA A 11 -10.83 37.67 -59.95
C ALA A 11 -11.93 38.63 -60.43
N GLY A 12 -12.88 38.97 -59.56
CA GLY A 12 -13.91 39.98 -59.78
C GLY A 12 -13.31 41.37 -59.99
N LEU A 13 -12.37 41.78 -59.13
CA LEU A 13 -11.67 43.07 -59.26
C LEU A 13 -10.86 43.15 -60.55
N LEU A 14 -10.10 42.11 -60.91
CA LEU A 14 -9.34 42.06 -62.16
C LEU A 14 -10.25 42.23 -63.38
N ARG A 15 -11.36 41.50 -63.39
CA ARG A 15 -12.36 41.59 -64.48
C ARG A 15 -13.01 42.97 -64.53
N ARG A 16 -13.36 43.54 -63.38
CA ARG A 16 -13.98 44.85 -63.27
C ARG A 16 -13.06 45.96 -63.76
N HIS A 17 -11.80 45.98 -63.32
CA HIS A 17 -10.82 46.96 -63.77
C HIS A 17 -10.47 46.80 -65.25
N ARG A 18 -10.38 45.56 -65.76
CA ARG A 18 -10.19 45.33 -67.20
C ARG A 18 -11.34 45.88 -68.03
N LEU A 19 -12.59 45.58 -67.63
CA LEU A 19 -13.78 46.08 -68.32
C LEU A 19 -13.88 47.61 -68.25
N ALA A 20 -13.55 48.22 -67.10
CA ALA A 20 -13.50 49.67 -66.94
C ALA A 20 -12.42 50.33 -67.82
N ALA A 21 -11.30 49.64 -68.05
CA ALA A 21 -10.24 50.07 -68.96
C ALA A 21 -10.54 49.80 -70.44
N GLY A 22 -11.68 49.18 -70.77
CA GLY A 22 -12.09 48.87 -72.15
C GLY A 22 -11.25 47.81 -72.84
N LEU A 23 -10.50 46.99 -72.10
CA LEU A 23 -9.56 46.01 -72.65
C LEU A 23 -10.20 44.62 -72.80
N SER A 24 -9.85 43.90 -73.86
CA SER A 24 -10.06 42.46 -73.98
C SER A 24 -9.08 41.69 -73.08
N GLN A 25 -9.33 40.38 -72.84
CA GLN A 25 -8.38 39.54 -72.10
C GLN A 25 -7.03 39.42 -72.83
N GLU A 26 -7.04 39.42 -74.16
CA GLU A 26 -5.84 39.38 -75.01
C GLU A 26 -5.06 40.69 -74.94
N GLU A 27 -5.75 41.84 -75.00
CA GLU A 27 -5.12 43.17 -74.91
C GLU A 27 -4.52 43.43 -73.53
N LEU A 28 -5.19 42.98 -72.46
CA LEU A 28 -4.62 43.06 -71.11
C LEU A 28 -3.40 42.14 -70.97
N ALA A 29 -3.46 40.93 -71.55
CA ALA A 29 -2.35 40.00 -71.54
C ALA A 29 -1.12 40.58 -72.26
N GLU A 30 -1.31 41.18 -73.44
CA GLU A 30 -0.26 41.85 -74.20
C GLU A 30 0.36 43.00 -73.41
N LYS A 31 -0.46 43.92 -72.86
CA LYS A 31 0.02 45.06 -72.06
C LYS A 31 0.74 44.64 -70.77
N ALA A 32 0.31 43.54 -70.17
CA ALA A 32 0.90 43.02 -68.94
C ALA A 32 2.07 42.06 -69.17
N GLY A 33 2.41 41.70 -70.42
CA GLY A 33 3.44 40.69 -70.72
C GLY A 33 3.07 39.27 -70.24
N LEU A 34 1.79 38.93 -70.28
CA LEU A 34 1.22 37.64 -69.87
C LEU A 34 0.58 36.94 -71.07
N SER A 35 0.26 35.64 -70.95
CA SER A 35 -0.58 34.97 -71.94
C SER A 35 -2.06 35.25 -71.72
N SER A 36 -2.85 35.25 -72.80
CA SER A 36 -4.32 35.34 -72.76
C SER A 36 -4.94 34.32 -71.79
N ASP A 37 -4.46 33.07 -71.84
CA ASP A 37 -4.88 32.01 -70.93
C ASP A 37 -4.54 32.31 -69.45
N ALA A 38 -3.42 32.99 -69.18
CA ALA A 38 -3.05 33.37 -67.82
C ALA A 38 -4.00 34.42 -67.25
N VAL A 39 -4.37 35.43 -68.04
CA VAL A 39 -5.37 36.45 -67.64
C VAL A 39 -6.74 35.78 -67.44
N ALA A 40 -7.15 34.92 -68.37
CA ALA A 40 -8.42 34.21 -68.28
C ALA A 40 -8.46 33.20 -67.11
N ALA A 41 -7.34 32.60 -66.72
CA ALA A 41 -7.24 31.74 -65.54
C ALA A 41 -7.34 32.52 -64.23
N LEU A 42 -6.85 33.76 -64.21
CA LEU A 42 -6.96 34.66 -63.06
C LEU A 42 -8.39 35.19 -62.90
N GLU A 43 -9.04 35.65 -63.98
CA GLU A 43 -10.45 36.11 -63.94
C GLU A 43 -11.47 35.01 -63.64
N ARG A 44 -11.14 33.75 -63.96
CA ARG A 44 -11.98 32.59 -63.61
C ARG A 44 -11.69 32.03 -62.22
N GLY A 45 -10.78 32.64 -61.45
CA GLY A 45 -10.38 32.15 -60.13
C GLY A 45 -9.70 30.78 -60.12
N ARG A 46 -9.22 30.30 -61.28
CA ARG A 46 -8.47 29.03 -61.40
C ARG A 46 -7.06 29.16 -60.83
N ARG A 47 -6.49 30.37 -60.83
CA ARG A 47 -5.18 30.69 -60.23
C ARG A 47 -5.38 31.68 -59.09
N ARG A 48 -5.47 31.16 -57.85
CA ARG A 48 -5.94 31.91 -56.67
C ARG A 48 -4.87 32.75 -55.96
N ALA A 49 -3.60 32.59 -56.31
CA ALA A 49 -2.47 33.33 -55.75
C ALA A 49 -1.44 33.68 -56.84
N PRO A 50 -1.67 34.70 -57.68
CA PRO A 50 -0.65 35.22 -58.60
C PRO A 50 0.59 35.72 -57.85
N ARG A 51 1.77 35.59 -58.46
CA ARG A 51 3.02 36.10 -57.88
C ARG A 51 2.95 37.63 -57.75
N PRO A 52 3.59 38.25 -56.73
CA PRO A 52 3.57 39.70 -56.54
C PRO A 52 3.99 40.52 -57.78
N LEU A 53 4.93 39.99 -58.57
CA LEU A 53 5.36 40.59 -59.82
C LEU A 53 4.24 40.61 -60.87
N THR A 54 3.47 39.52 -61.00
CA THR A 54 2.33 39.42 -61.93
C THR A 54 1.22 40.41 -61.57
N VAL A 55 1.00 40.64 -60.29
CA VAL A 55 -0.01 41.60 -59.79
C VAL A 55 0.41 43.03 -60.10
N ARG A 56 1.69 43.36 -59.92
CA ARG A 56 2.25 44.65 -60.34
C ARG A 56 2.13 44.86 -61.85
N MET A 57 2.44 43.85 -62.66
CA MET A 57 2.33 43.93 -64.12
C MET A 57 0.89 44.19 -64.57
N LEU A 58 -0.10 43.50 -63.96
CA LEU A 58 -1.52 43.73 -64.23
C LEU A 58 -1.99 45.12 -63.78
N ALA A 59 -1.57 45.57 -62.60
CA ALA A 59 -1.92 46.89 -62.09
C ALA A 59 -1.37 48.03 -62.96
N THR A 60 -0.12 47.90 -63.43
CA THR A 60 0.48 48.82 -64.38
C THR A 60 -0.25 48.79 -65.72
N ALA A 61 -0.56 47.61 -66.26
CA ALA A 61 -1.28 47.47 -67.52
C ALA A 61 -2.71 48.05 -67.48
N LEU A 62 -3.33 48.06 -66.29
CA LEU A 62 -4.66 48.61 -66.03
C LEU A 62 -4.65 50.09 -65.61
N ASN A 63 -3.48 50.73 -65.49
CA ASN A 63 -3.33 52.10 -64.97
C ASN A 63 -4.09 52.33 -63.65
N LEU A 64 -3.99 51.39 -62.71
CA LEU A 64 -4.64 51.53 -61.41
C LEU A 64 -4.05 52.71 -60.62
N SER A 65 -4.91 53.48 -59.96
CA SER A 65 -4.49 54.50 -58.99
C SER A 65 -3.78 53.86 -57.79
N GLU A 66 -3.02 54.61 -56.99
CA GLU A 66 -2.40 54.05 -55.77
C GLU A 66 -3.45 53.48 -54.80
N GLN A 67 -4.63 54.10 -54.72
CA GLN A 67 -5.74 53.61 -53.91
C GLN A 67 -6.32 52.30 -54.46
N ASP A 68 -6.56 52.22 -55.77
CA ASP A 68 -7.06 51.00 -56.41
C ASP A 68 -6.03 49.89 -56.36
N PHE A 69 -4.73 50.19 -56.51
CA PHE A 69 -3.65 49.23 -56.39
C PHE A 69 -3.55 48.64 -54.97
N ALA A 70 -3.78 49.46 -53.94
CA ALA A 70 -3.84 49.00 -52.56
C ALA A 70 -5.02 48.05 -52.34
N VAL A 71 -6.22 48.38 -52.85
CA VAL A 71 -7.41 47.50 -52.80
C VAL A 71 -7.19 46.20 -53.59
N PHE A 72 -6.57 46.32 -54.77
CA PHE A 72 -6.23 45.21 -55.66
C PHE A 72 -5.24 44.24 -55.01
N THR A 73 -4.24 44.77 -54.30
CA THR A 73 -3.26 43.98 -53.55
C THR A 73 -3.84 43.39 -52.25
N GLU A 74 -4.69 44.14 -51.54
CA GLU A 74 -5.35 43.68 -50.32
C GLU A 74 -6.34 42.54 -50.60
N SER A 75 -6.97 42.52 -51.79
CA SER A 75 -7.84 41.42 -52.22
C SER A 75 -7.11 40.07 -52.36
N LEU A 76 -5.79 40.08 -52.56
CA LEU A 76 -4.96 38.86 -52.59
C LEU A 76 -4.66 38.31 -51.19
N ARG A 77 -4.60 39.20 -50.18
CA ARG A 77 -4.46 38.79 -48.77
C ARG A 77 -5.79 38.25 -48.23
N ARG A 78 -6.90 38.78 -48.72
CA ARG A 78 -8.27 38.32 -48.43
C ARG A 78 -8.70 37.25 -49.43
N SER A 79 -8.01 36.12 -49.44
CA SER A 79 -8.68 34.90 -49.89
C SER A 79 -9.85 34.64 -48.94
N PRO A 80 -11.09 34.42 -49.44
CA PRO A 80 -12.05 33.70 -48.64
C PRO A 80 -11.50 32.28 -48.50
N SER A 81 -10.79 32.02 -47.40
CA SER A 81 -10.55 30.67 -46.89
C SER A 81 -11.90 30.06 -46.49
N GLY A 82 -12.73 29.75 -47.48
CA GLY A 82 -13.98 29.00 -47.32
C GLY A 82 -13.76 27.52 -46.97
N TYR A 83 -12.51 27.10 -46.82
CA TYR A 83 -12.13 25.92 -46.05
C TYR A 83 -11.06 26.39 -45.07
N ALA A 84 -11.46 26.69 -43.83
CA ALA A 84 -10.51 26.59 -42.73
C ALA A 84 -9.96 25.14 -42.77
N PRO A 85 -8.64 24.91 -42.77
CA PRO A 85 -8.13 23.56 -42.55
C PRO A 85 -8.75 23.08 -41.24
N GLN A 86 -9.59 22.05 -41.34
CA GLN A 86 -10.34 21.54 -40.21
C GLN A 86 -9.32 20.82 -39.32
N LEU A 87 -8.88 21.49 -38.25
CA LEU A 87 -8.06 20.86 -37.24
C LEU A 87 -8.79 19.62 -36.75
N GLN A 88 -8.06 18.51 -36.64
CA GLN A 88 -8.61 17.32 -36.03
C GLN A 88 -8.81 17.61 -34.53
N GLY A 89 -10.05 17.86 -34.11
CA GLY A 89 -10.37 18.08 -32.70
C GLY A 89 -10.29 16.79 -31.88
N PRO A 90 -10.27 16.89 -30.53
CA PRO A 90 -10.33 15.73 -29.66
C PRO A 90 -11.62 14.92 -29.89
N PRO A 91 -11.60 13.59 -29.72
CA PRO A 91 -12.79 12.77 -29.84
C PRO A 91 -13.85 13.16 -28.81
N LEU A 92 -15.12 13.00 -29.16
CA LEU A 92 -16.22 13.17 -28.21
C LEU A 92 -16.14 12.08 -27.13
N PRO A 93 -16.14 12.44 -25.83
CA PRO A 93 -16.08 11.46 -24.77
C PRO A 93 -17.39 10.63 -24.77
N PRO A 94 -17.31 9.28 -24.67
CA PRO A 94 -18.50 8.43 -24.66
C PRO A 94 -19.30 8.55 -23.37
N ASP A 95 -18.70 9.07 -22.31
CA ASP A 95 -19.23 9.21 -20.97
C ASP A 95 -18.57 10.35 -20.19
N THR A 96 -19.17 10.75 -19.07
CA THR A 96 -18.58 11.73 -18.15
C THR A 96 -17.32 11.16 -17.49
N LEU A 97 -16.26 11.95 -17.40
CA LEU A 97 -15.07 11.60 -16.62
C LEU A 97 -15.44 11.55 -15.13
N ILE A 98 -15.26 10.39 -14.50
CA ILE A 98 -15.52 10.17 -13.07
C ILE A 98 -14.20 10.25 -12.32
N GLY A 99 -14.18 11.04 -11.25
CA GLY A 99 -12.97 11.38 -10.50
C GLY A 99 -12.07 12.36 -11.25
N ARG A 100 -10.86 12.60 -10.73
CA ARG A 100 -9.79 13.40 -11.40
C ARG A 100 -10.00 14.92 -11.46
N ALA A 101 -10.88 15.48 -10.63
CA ALA A 101 -11.10 16.93 -10.62
C ALA A 101 -9.83 17.73 -10.29
N ALA A 102 -9.01 17.23 -9.36
CA ALA A 102 -7.73 17.84 -8.99
C ALA A 102 -6.73 17.81 -10.16
N GLU A 103 -6.52 16.65 -10.78
CA GLU A 103 -5.62 16.49 -11.94
C GLU A 103 -6.06 17.34 -13.13
N LEU A 104 -7.36 17.39 -13.42
CA LEU A 104 -7.90 18.24 -14.47
C LEU A 104 -7.61 19.72 -14.20
N THR A 105 -7.82 20.17 -12.96
CA THR A 105 -7.54 21.55 -12.53
C THR A 105 -6.06 21.87 -12.64
N GLU A 106 -5.20 20.96 -12.16
CA GLU A 106 -3.75 21.10 -12.22
C GLU A 106 -3.25 21.19 -13.66
N LEU A 107 -3.63 20.26 -14.53
CA LEU A 107 -3.20 20.22 -15.93
C LEU A 107 -3.73 21.41 -16.72
N THR A 108 -4.98 21.82 -16.49
CA THR A 108 -5.57 23.01 -17.11
C THR A 108 -4.82 24.28 -16.70
N SER A 109 -4.43 24.37 -15.42
CA SER A 109 -3.60 25.46 -14.91
C SER A 109 -2.21 25.42 -15.54
N LEU A 110 -1.57 24.26 -15.56
CA LEU A 110 -0.20 24.06 -16.03
C LEU A 110 -0.04 24.38 -17.52
N LEU A 111 -1.01 24.00 -18.35
CA LEU A 111 -1.05 24.37 -19.78
C LEU A 111 -1.40 25.86 -20.00
N GLY A 112 -2.02 26.51 -19.01
CA GLY A 112 -2.38 27.94 -19.06
C GLY A 112 -1.23 28.89 -18.69
N HIS A 113 -0.26 28.44 -17.88
CA HIS A 113 0.92 29.23 -17.50
C HIS A 113 1.97 29.18 -18.61
N GLY A 114 2.31 30.32 -19.20
CA GLY A 114 3.20 30.43 -20.39
C GLY A 114 4.66 29.95 -20.24
N GLY A 115 4.99 29.25 -19.14
CA GLY A 115 6.31 28.67 -18.89
C GLY A 115 6.43 27.18 -19.26
N VAL A 116 5.33 26.43 -19.35
CA VAL A 116 5.36 24.99 -19.70
C VAL A 116 4.84 24.77 -21.11
N ARG A 117 5.65 24.12 -21.95
CA ARG A 117 5.34 23.92 -23.38
C ARG A 117 5.31 22.46 -23.81
N LEU A 118 5.77 21.54 -22.97
CA LEU A 118 5.65 20.10 -23.18
C LEU A 118 5.19 19.45 -21.88
N VAL A 119 4.05 18.76 -21.94
CA VAL A 119 3.51 17.98 -20.84
C VAL A 119 3.33 16.55 -21.31
N THR A 120 3.86 15.57 -20.59
CA THR A 120 3.64 14.16 -20.90
C THR A 120 2.85 13.51 -19.76
N LEU A 121 1.65 13.02 -20.07
CA LEU A 121 0.88 12.17 -19.19
C LEU A 121 1.46 10.76 -19.26
N THR A 122 2.06 10.31 -18.16
CA THR A 122 2.59 8.94 -18.00
C THR A 122 1.72 8.11 -17.08
N GLY A 123 1.92 6.80 -17.03
CA GLY A 123 1.18 5.89 -16.16
C GLY A 123 0.73 4.62 -16.88
N LEU A 124 0.09 3.73 -16.13
CA LEU A 124 -0.28 2.40 -16.60
C LEU A 124 -1.21 2.37 -17.82
N GLY A 125 -1.15 1.25 -18.55
CA GLY A 125 -2.21 0.88 -19.49
C GLY A 125 -3.57 0.81 -18.77
N GLY A 126 -4.59 1.47 -19.29
CA GLY A 126 -5.93 1.47 -18.69
C GLY A 126 -6.14 2.44 -17.52
N VAL A 127 -5.13 3.23 -17.12
CA VAL A 127 -5.28 4.24 -16.04
C VAL A 127 -6.12 5.47 -16.44
N GLY A 128 -6.38 5.64 -17.74
CA GLY A 128 -7.24 6.71 -18.26
C GLY A 128 -6.51 7.93 -18.84
N LYS A 129 -5.21 7.85 -19.15
CA LYS A 129 -4.42 8.97 -19.74
C LYS A 129 -5.10 9.64 -20.93
N SER A 130 -5.56 8.88 -21.91
CA SER A 130 -6.26 9.41 -23.10
C SER A 130 -7.59 10.07 -22.73
N ARG A 131 -8.37 9.49 -21.80
CA ARG A 131 -9.62 10.10 -21.31
C ARG A 131 -9.35 11.42 -20.58
N LEU A 132 -8.29 11.48 -19.77
CA LEU A 132 -7.85 12.72 -19.10
C LEU A 132 -7.37 13.77 -20.12
N ALA A 133 -6.59 13.37 -21.12
CA ALA A 133 -6.12 14.27 -22.19
C ALA A 133 -7.29 14.86 -22.98
N VAL A 134 -8.33 14.08 -23.30
CA VAL A 134 -9.56 14.59 -23.92
C VAL A 134 -10.26 15.61 -23.02
N ALA A 135 -10.42 15.32 -21.73
CA ALA A 135 -11.05 16.23 -20.78
C ALA A 135 -10.26 17.55 -20.63
N VAL A 136 -8.94 17.47 -20.52
CA VAL A 136 -8.04 18.64 -20.47
C VAL A 136 -8.17 19.46 -21.74
N SER A 137 -8.13 18.82 -22.91
CA SER A 137 -8.27 19.46 -24.23
C SER A 137 -9.56 20.28 -24.34
N ASN A 138 -10.68 19.71 -23.86
CA ASN A 138 -11.97 20.39 -23.84
C ASN A 138 -12.01 21.56 -22.83
N GLY A 139 -11.30 21.46 -21.71
CA GLY A 139 -11.22 22.50 -20.69
C GLY A 139 -10.37 23.71 -21.11
N VAL A 140 -9.29 23.49 -21.87
CA VAL A 140 -8.35 24.55 -22.28
C VAL A 140 -8.63 25.14 -23.66
N GLY A 141 -9.59 24.62 -24.42
CA GLY A 141 -9.80 24.99 -25.82
C GLY A 141 -9.95 26.49 -26.09
N ARG A 142 -10.53 27.26 -25.15
CA ARG A 142 -10.66 28.73 -25.27
C ARG A 142 -9.34 29.50 -25.08
N GLN A 143 -8.33 28.87 -24.49
CA GLN A 143 -7.02 29.48 -24.21
C GLN A 143 -6.06 29.41 -25.41
N PHE A 144 -6.34 28.52 -26.38
CA PHE A 144 -5.55 28.33 -27.59
C PHE A 144 -6.31 28.89 -28.79
N GLU A 145 -6.01 30.14 -29.16
CA GLU A 145 -6.69 30.88 -30.25
C GLU A 145 -6.68 30.15 -31.59
N ALA A 146 -5.62 29.39 -31.87
CA ALA A 146 -5.48 28.60 -33.08
C ALA A 146 -6.01 27.17 -32.93
N GLY A 147 -6.69 26.86 -31.83
CA GLY A 147 -7.37 25.58 -31.59
C GLY A 147 -6.52 24.49 -30.94
N VAL A 148 -7.17 23.37 -30.66
CA VAL A 148 -6.58 22.14 -30.14
C VAL A 148 -6.59 21.08 -31.24
N CYS A 149 -5.44 20.49 -31.50
CA CYS A 149 -5.21 19.48 -32.52
C CYS A 149 -4.93 18.12 -31.86
N TRP A 150 -5.73 17.11 -32.16
CA TRP A 150 -5.62 15.75 -31.65
C TRP A 150 -4.98 14.84 -32.69
N VAL A 151 -3.87 14.20 -32.30
CA VAL A 151 -3.07 13.32 -33.16
C VAL A 151 -3.09 11.92 -32.56
N PRO A 152 -3.97 11.02 -33.04
CA PRO A 152 -4.00 9.64 -32.56
C PRO A 152 -2.90 8.83 -33.22
N LEU A 153 -1.86 8.46 -32.47
CA LEU A 153 -0.78 7.61 -32.95
C LEU A 153 -1.21 6.14 -32.77
N ALA A 154 -1.98 5.62 -33.73
CA ALA A 154 -2.41 4.23 -33.71
C ALA A 154 -1.27 3.29 -34.12
N ALA A 155 -1.10 2.16 -33.42
CA ALA A 155 -0.14 1.13 -33.77
C ALA A 155 -0.54 0.43 -35.08
N ARG A 156 -0.06 0.95 -36.21
CA ARG A 156 -0.02 0.24 -37.49
C ARG A 156 1.41 -0.25 -37.72
N PRO A 157 1.61 -1.49 -38.20
CA PRO A 157 2.94 -1.98 -38.58
C PRO A 157 3.65 -1.10 -39.63
N ASP A 158 2.85 -0.45 -40.50
CA ASP A 158 3.31 0.44 -41.58
C ASP A 158 2.68 1.86 -41.47
N GLY A 159 2.50 2.37 -40.24
CA GLY A 159 1.85 3.68 -40.02
C GLY A 159 2.61 4.85 -40.65
N PRO A 160 1.94 5.95 -41.03
CA PRO A 160 2.61 7.14 -41.55
C PRO A 160 3.62 7.66 -40.52
N GLU A 161 4.74 8.25 -40.97
CA GLU A 161 5.73 8.86 -40.06
C GLU A 161 5.00 9.79 -39.07
N VAL A 162 5.46 9.87 -37.81
CA VAL A 162 4.80 10.72 -36.77
C VAL A 162 4.57 12.15 -37.30
N THR A 163 5.50 12.66 -38.12
CA THR A 163 5.42 13.92 -38.85
C THR A 163 4.17 14.03 -39.73
N ASP A 164 3.86 13.01 -40.53
CA ASP A 164 2.67 12.94 -41.39
C ASP A 164 1.38 12.95 -40.58
N ALA A 165 1.35 12.20 -39.47
CA ALA A 165 0.18 12.15 -38.61
C ALA A 165 -0.11 13.54 -38.01
N VAL A 166 0.93 14.25 -37.56
CA VAL A 166 0.79 15.63 -37.07
C VAL A 166 0.38 16.57 -38.22
N ALA A 167 1.01 16.46 -39.40
CA ALA A 167 0.70 17.28 -40.57
C ALA A 167 -0.76 17.13 -40.99
N ALA A 168 -1.25 15.89 -41.11
CA ALA A 168 -2.64 15.60 -41.44
C ALA A 168 -3.61 16.21 -40.41
N ALA A 169 -3.31 16.06 -39.11
CA ALA A 169 -4.15 16.57 -38.03
C ALA A 169 -4.21 18.11 -37.98
N VAL A 170 -3.10 18.81 -38.31
CA VAL A 170 -3.08 20.28 -38.44
C VAL A 170 -3.61 20.79 -39.78
N GLY A 171 -4.11 19.88 -40.65
CA GLY A 171 -4.68 20.19 -41.95
C GLY A 171 -3.66 20.58 -43.02
N LEU A 172 -2.40 20.17 -42.88
CA LEU A 172 -1.33 20.31 -43.86
C LEU A 172 -1.27 19.05 -44.75
N ARG A 173 -1.21 19.23 -46.07
CA ARG A 173 -0.88 18.16 -47.01
C ARG A 173 0.57 18.31 -47.44
N LEU A 174 1.42 17.37 -47.01
CA LEU A 174 2.84 17.35 -47.37
C LEU A 174 3.01 16.91 -48.83
N ALA A 175 4.03 17.47 -49.49
CA ALA A 175 4.41 17.18 -50.86
C ALA A 175 5.89 16.76 -50.89
N SER A 176 6.16 15.52 -50.44
CA SER A 176 7.43 14.78 -50.43
C SER A 176 8.44 14.98 -49.28
N ASP A 177 9.21 13.90 -49.08
CA ASP A 177 9.91 13.45 -47.86
C ASP A 177 11.07 14.32 -47.31
N ALA A 178 11.56 15.34 -48.01
CA ALA A 178 12.79 16.04 -47.61
C ALA A 178 12.59 17.40 -46.91
N ALA A 179 11.36 17.94 -46.91
CA ALA A 179 11.05 19.29 -46.38
C ALA A 179 9.89 19.29 -45.36
N GLU A 180 9.56 18.14 -44.79
CA GLU A 180 8.27 17.91 -44.13
C GLU A 180 8.15 18.59 -42.76
N VAL A 181 9.19 18.50 -41.93
CA VAL A 181 9.19 19.14 -40.59
C VAL A 181 9.35 20.66 -40.70
N ASP A 182 10.11 21.14 -41.68
CA ASP A 182 10.25 22.58 -41.95
C ASP A 182 8.92 23.19 -42.38
N ALA A 183 8.23 22.54 -43.32
CA ALA A 183 6.89 22.95 -43.76
C ALA A 183 5.86 22.87 -42.61
N LEU A 184 5.95 21.85 -41.75
CA LEU A 184 5.10 21.73 -40.57
C LEU A 184 5.34 22.86 -39.57
N ALA A 185 6.60 23.17 -39.27
CA ALA A 185 6.97 24.27 -38.38
C ALA A 185 6.55 25.64 -38.94
N GLU A 186 6.70 25.87 -40.25
CA GLU A 186 6.21 27.09 -40.91
C GLU A 186 4.68 27.19 -40.89
N HIS A 187 3.98 26.07 -41.10
CA HIS A 187 2.52 26.01 -41.05
C HIS A 187 1.97 26.32 -39.66
N ILE A 188 2.62 25.82 -38.60
CA ILE A 188 2.28 26.14 -37.20
C ILE A 188 2.67 27.59 -36.87
N GLY A 189 3.90 27.97 -37.17
CA GLY A 189 4.46 29.31 -36.98
C GLY A 189 4.35 29.81 -35.54
N SER A 190 3.91 31.07 -35.38
CA SER A 190 3.73 31.73 -34.09
C SER A 190 2.30 31.64 -33.54
N ARG A 191 1.49 30.70 -34.05
CA ARG A 191 0.10 30.50 -33.60
C ARG A 191 0.08 29.90 -32.19
N ARG A 192 -0.85 30.38 -31.35
CA ARG A 192 -1.09 29.82 -30.02
C ARG A 192 -1.98 28.59 -30.14
N MET A 193 -1.37 27.41 -30.21
CA MET A 193 -2.00 26.12 -30.51
C MET A 193 -1.58 25.06 -29.48
N LEU A 194 -2.49 24.14 -29.19
CA LEU A 194 -2.19 22.90 -28.46
C LEU A 194 -2.19 21.72 -29.43
N ILE A 195 -1.12 20.95 -29.47
CA ILE A 195 -1.07 19.64 -30.13
C ILE A 195 -1.12 18.55 -29.06
N VAL A 196 -2.03 17.60 -29.22
CA VAL A 196 -2.18 16.45 -28.33
C VAL A 196 -1.74 15.20 -29.06
N LEU A 197 -0.60 14.63 -28.65
CA LEU A 197 -0.08 13.37 -29.17
C LEU A 197 -0.60 12.24 -28.29
N ASP A 198 -1.56 11.46 -28.77
CA ASP A 198 -2.11 10.34 -28.01
C ASP A 198 -1.42 9.04 -28.42
N ASN A 199 -1.04 8.20 -27.43
CA ASN A 199 -0.47 6.86 -27.61
C ASN A 199 0.98 6.85 -28.15
N CYS A 200 1.87 7.72 -27.63
CA CYS A 200 3.27 7.86 -28.08
C CYS A 200 4.18 6.64 -27.85
N GLU A 201 3.82 5.78 -26.91
CA GLU A 201 4.47 4.54 -26.41
C GLU A 201 5.11 3.55 -27.43
N HIS A 202 4.87 3.69 -28.73
CA HIS A 202 5.45 2.83 -29.77
C HIS A 202 6.40 3.59 -30.72
N VAL A 203 6.46 4.92 -30.58
CA VAL A 203 7.21 5.86 -31.43
C VAL A 203 7.80 6.97 -30.56
N VAL A 204 8.23 6.61 -29.35
CA VAL A 204 8.66 7.54 -28.30
C VAL A 204 9.87 8.36 -28.75
N GLU A 205 10.88 7.72 -29.34
CA GLU A 205 12.07 8.40 -29.88
C GLU A 205 11.70 9.42 -30.96
N THR A 206 10.85 9.04 -31.92
CA THR A 206 10.38 9.92 -33.00
C THR A 206 9.54 11.07 -32.47
N CYS A 207 8.66 10.81 -31.49
CA CYS A 207 7.86 11.85 -30.83
C CYS A 207 8.75 12.84 -30.07
N ALA A 208 9.75 12.35 -29.32
CA ALA A 208 10.67 13.18 -28.56
C ALA A 208 11.49 14.10 -29.48
N TRP A 209 12.01 13.56 -30.58
CA TRP A 209 12.71 14.33 -31.60
C TRP A 209 11.80 15.40 -32.22
N LEU A 210 10.59 15.03 -32.66
CA LEU A 210 9.65 15.97 -33.29
C LEU A 210 9.23 17.09 -32.32
N CYS A 211 8.92 16.74 -31.07
CA CYS A 211 8.60 17.72 -30.02
C CYS A 211 9.76 18.70 -29.84
N THR A 212 11.00 18.22 -29.78
CA THR A 212 12.19 19.06 -29.65
C THR A 212 12.29 20.08 -30.78
N VAL A 213 12.15 19.62 -32.03
CA VAL A 213 12.27 20.49 -33.22
C VAL A 213 11.12 21.52 -33.28
N LEU A 214 9.87 21.08 -33.07
CA LEU A 214 8.72 21.97 -33.13
C LEU A 214 8.72 23.02 -32.02
N LEU A 215 9.09 22.65 -30.80
CA LEU A 215 9.12 23.58 -29.66
C LEU A 215 10.21 24.63 -29.79
N GLN A 216 11.35 24.30 -30.42
CA GLN A 216 12.41 25.26 -30.74
C GLN A 216 11.97 26.29 -31.78
N ARG A 217 11.19 25.87 -32.80
CA ARG A 217 10.83 26.73 -33.94
C ARG A 217 9.49 27.46 -33.81
N CYS A 218 8.57 26.93 -33.02
CA CYS A 218 7.21 27.44 -32.90
C CYS A 218 6.97 28.01 -31.48
N PRO A 219 7.31 29.27 -31.17
CA PRO A 219 7.44 29.76 -29.79
C PRO A 219 6.14 29.78 -28.97
N ARG A 220 4.97 29.72 -29.62
CA ARG A 220 3.64 29.70 -28.96
C ARG A 220 2.94 28.34 -29.04
N LEU A 221 3.65 27.30 -29.46
CA LEU A 221 3.15 25.92 -29.46
C LEU A 221 3.30 25.29 -28.06
N THR A 222 2.23 24.64 -27.62
CA THR A 222 2.23 23.74 -26.47
C THR A 222 1.89 22.32 -26.94
N ILE A 223 2.55 21.31 -26.38
CA ILE A 223 2.33 19.90 -26.69
C ILE A 223 1.91 19.15 -25.42
N LEU A 224 0.84 18.37 -25.51
CA LEU A 224 0.41 17.39 -24.51
C LEU A 224 0.56 16.00 -25.09
N ALA A 225 1.40 15.14 -24.51
CA ALA A 225 1.57 13.77 -24.94
C ALA A 225 0.92 12.80 -23.96
N THR A 226 0.39 11.67 -24.44
CA THR A 226 0.04 10.52 -23.59
C THR A 226 0.94 9.35 -23.97
N SER A 227 1.60 8.78 -22.96
CA SER A 227 2.55 7.69 -23.15
C SER A 227 2.58 6.78 -21.92
N ARG A 228 3.04 5.54 -22.08
CA ARG A 228 3.41 4.67 -20.95
C ARG A 228 4.81 5.00 -20.43
N GLU A 229 5.67 5.55 -21.28
CA GLU A 229 7.04 5.92 -20.95
C GLU A 229 7.36 7.39 -21.25
N LEU A 230 8.38 7.90 -20.56
CA LEU A 230 8.90 9.26 -20.72
C LEU A 230 9.36 9.52 -22.16
N LEU A 231 9.11 10.71 -22.70
CA LEU A 231 9.66 11.10 -24.01
C LEU A 231 11.15 11.44 -23.91
N ARG A 232 11.61 11.93 -22.74
CA ARG A 232 12.96 12.47 -22.50
C ARG A 232 13.32 13.63 -23.43
N ALA A 233 12.34 14.45 -23.79
CA ALA A 233 12.55 15.65 -24.61
C ALA A 233 12.89 16.88 -23.73
N PRO A 234 13.69 17.85 -24.22
CA PRO A 234 14.02 19.05 -23.44
C PRO A 234 12.79 19.85 -23.02
N GLY A 235 12.70 20.19 -21.74
CA GLY A 235 11.56 20.94 -21.19
C GLY A 235 10.29 20.11 -20.95
N GLU A 236 10.39 18.78 -21.02
CA GLU A 236 9.30 17.86 -20.68
C GLU A 236 8.90 17.99 -19.20
N VAL A 237 7.64 18.32 -18.97
CA VAL A 237 7.00 18.24 -17.65
C VAL A 237 6.18 16.96 -17.58
N VAL A 238 6.64 16.03 -16.77
CA VAL A 238 5.99 14.73 -16.61
C VAL A 238 4.88 14.83 -15.57
N ARG A 239 3.72 14.27 -15.89
CA ARG A 239 2.61 14.11 -14.96
C ARG A 239 2.14 12.66 -14.98
N GLN A 240 2.49 11.94 -13.90
CA GLN A 240 2.08 10.56 -13.74
C GLN A 240 0.60 10.51 -13.32
N VAL A 241 -0.21 9.87 -14.16
CA VAL A 241 -1.61 9.60 -13.88
C VAL A 241 -1.67 8.37 -12.97
N GLN A 242 -2.02 8.60 -11.70
CA GLN A 242 -2.17 7.54 -10.70
C GLN A 242 -3.46 6.75 -10.94
N PRO A 243 -3.71 5.58 -10.34
CA PRO A 243 -5.05 4.99 -10.29
C PRO A 243 -6.05 5.88 -9.52
N LEU A 244 -7.36 5.58 -9.62
CA LEU A 244 -8.38 6.31 -8.84
C LEU A 244 -8.22 6.00 -7.36
N ALA A 245 -8.50 6.99 -6.51
CA ALA A 245 -8.46 6.81 -5.06
C ALA A 245 -9.40 5.69 -4.61
N VAL A 246 -8.88 4.76 -3.81
CA VAL A 246 -9.63 3.67 -3.19
C VAL A 246 -9.79 3.95 -1.69
N PRO A 247 -10.94 3.62 -1.09
CA PRO A 247 -11.16 3.86 0.32
C PRO A 247 -10.37 2.87 1.21
N PRO A 248 -9.87 3.32 2.38
CA PRO A 248 -9.15 2.45 3.31
C PRO A 248 -10.02 1.31 3.84
N SER A 249 -9.38 0.24 4.34
CA SER A 249 -10.04 -1.01 4.75
C SER A 249 -11.08 -0.84 5.87
N ARG A 250 -10.93 0.19 6.71
CA ARG A 250 -11.83 0.56 7.81
C ARG A 250 -12.50 1.93 7.61
N ALA A 251 -12.74 2.32 6.35
CA ALA A 251 -13.42 3.57 6.01
C ALA A 251 -14.89 3.56 6.46
N ALA A 252 -15.40 4.73 6.84
CA ALA A 252 -16.83 4.90 7.11
C ALA A 252 -17.65 4.78 5.80
N PRO A 253 -18.93 4.39 5.84
CA PRO A 253 -19.76 4.22 4.64
C PRO A 253 -19.83 5.45 3.73
N GLU A 254 -19.82 6.65 4.31
CA GLU A 254 -19.81 7.93 3.57
C GLU A 254 -18.51 8.11 2.78
N GLU A 255 -17.36 7.88 3.43
CA GLU A 255 -16.03 7.93 2.79
C GLU A 255 -15.90 6.89 1.67
N ILE A 256 -16.46 5.69 1.86
CA ILE A 256 -16.49 4.67 0.81
C ILE A 256 -17.29 5.14 -0.40
N ARG A 257 -18.46 5.74 -0.19
CA ARG A 257 -19.33 6.21 -1.27
C ARG A 257 -18.67 7.31 -2.09
N ASP A 258 -17.95 8.21 -1.43
CA ASP A 258 -17.34 9.37 -2.07
C ASP A 258 -16.04 9.07 -2.80
N ALA A 259 -15.41 7.92 -2.53
CA ALA A 259 -14.20 7.49 -3.20
C ALA A 259 -14.39 7.34 -4.73
N ASP A 260 -13.48 7.93 -5.50
CA ASP A 260 -13.56 8.00 -6.96
C ASP A 260 -13.69 6.63 -7.64
N ALA A 261 -12.95 5.62 -7.15
CA ALA A 261 -13.02 4.26 -7.67
C ALA A 261 -14.41 3.62 -7.46
N VAL A 262 -15.02 3.84 -6.29
CA VAL A 262 -16.35 3.32 -5.95
C VAL A 262 -17.42 4.01 -6.79
N ARG A 263 -17.36 5.34 -6.92
CA ARG A 263 -18.26 6.10 -7.79
C ARG A 263 -18.21 5.61 -9.23
N MET A 264 -17.00 5.31 -9.74
CA MET A 264 -16.84 4.74 -11.07
C MET A 264 -17.48 3.35 -11.16
N PHE A 265 -17.22 2.45 -10.20
CA PHE A 265 -17.84 1.12 -10.20
C PHE A 265 -19.37 1.21 -10.22
N LEU A 266 -19.96 2.05 -9.35
CA LEU A 266 -21.41 2.24 -9.27
C LEU A 266 -22.00 2.76 -10.59
N ALA A 267 -21.34 3.73 -11.22
CA ALA A 267 -21.78 4.27 -12.51
C ALA A 267 -21.72 3.23 -13.63
N ARG A 268 -20.70 2.35 -13.64
CA ARG A 268 -20.57 1.27 -14.62
C ARG A 268 -21.54 0.12 -14.37
N ALA A 269 -21.74 -0.27 -13.12
CA ALA A 269 -22.74 -1.28 -12.76
C ALA A 269 -24.15 -0.83 -13.15
N ALA A 270 -24.47 0.46 -12.97
CA ALA A 270 -25.75 1.05 -13.37
C ALA A 270 -25.98 0.96 -14.88
N ALA A 271 -24.93 1.11 -15.70
CA ALA A 271 -25.03 0.91 -17.15
C ALA A 271 -25.41 -0.53 -17.56
N HIS A 272 -25.19 -1.49 -16.66
CA HIS A 272 -25.63 -2.89 -16.80
C HIS A 272 -26.94 -3.21 -16.05
N GLY A 273 -27.66 -2.18 -15.57
CA GLY A 273 -28.94 -2.32 -14.90
C GLY A 273 -28.88 -2.72 -13.42
N VAL A 274 -27.69 -2.71 -12.81
CA VAL A 274 -27.50 -3.05 -11.40
C VAL A 274 -27.19 -1.78 -10.60
N HIS A 275 -28.00 -1.52 -9.57
CA HIS A 275 -27.82 -0.39 -8.66
C HIS A 275 -27.51 -0.93 -7.26
N PRO A 276 -26.22 -1.09 -6.89
CA PRO A 276 -25.84 -1.58 -5.56
C PRO A 276 -26.39 -0.65 -4.47
N ARG A 277 -27.04 -1.24 -3.46
CA ARG A 277 -27.52 -0.52 -2.27
C ARG A 277 -26.36 -0.22 -1.32
N ASP A 278 -26.61 0.68 -0.37
CA ASP A 278 -25.62 1.12 0.63
C ASP A 278 -25.02 -0.02 1.44
N GLU A 279 -25.82 -1.04 1.77
CA GLU A 279 -25.39 -2.25 2.48
C GLU A 279 -24.26 -3.02 1.75
N ARG A 280 -24.09 -2.79 0.43
CA ARG A 280 -23.08 -3.46 -0.39
C ARG A 280 -21.85 -2.61 -0.69
N LEU A 281 -21.76 -1.40 -0.12
CA LEU A 281 -20.63 -0.50 -0.33
C LEU A 281 -19.30 -1.11 0.14
N LEU A 282 -19.32 -1.91 1.22
CA LEU A 282 -18.13 -2.61 1.71
C LEU A 282 -17.58 -3.62 0.69
N GLN A 283 -18.45 -4.31 -0.04
CA GLN A 283 -18.08 -5.29 -1.07
C GLN A 283 -17.61 -4.58 -2.34
N VAL A 284 -18.27 -3.50 -2.76
CA VAL A 284 -17.79 -2.65 -3.87
C VAL A 284 -16.41 -2.07 -3.55
N SER A 285 -16.21 -1.65 -2.30
CA SER A 285 -14.94 -1.18 -1.76
C SER A 285 -13.85 -2.26 -1.82
N ARG A 286 -14.17 -3.52 -1.48
CA ARG A 286 -13.26 -4.67 -1.69
C ARG A 286 -12.88 -4.82 -3.16
N VAL A 287 -13.84 -4.86 -4.08
CA VAL A 287 -13.57 -4.96 -5.53
C VAL A 287 -12.63 -3.85 -6.00
N CYS A 288 -12.91 -2.60 -5.63
CA CYS A 288 -12.10 -1.44 -6.03
C CYS A 288 -10.66 -1.52 -5.50
N ARG A 289 -10.47 -2.03 -4.27
CA ARG A 289 -9.13 -2.29 -3.70
C ARG A 289 -8.41 -3.43 -4.42
N SER A 290 -9.09 -4.55 -4.73
CA SER A 290 -8.46 -5.69 -5.41
C SER A 290 -7.94 -5.31 -6.80
N VAL A 291 -8.63 -4.40 -7.51
CA VAL A 291 -8.18 -3.82 -8.79
C VAL A 291 -7.35 -2.53 -8.65
N GLN A 292 -7.06 -2.12 -7.42
CA GLN A 292 -6.22 -0.98 -7.05
C GLN A 292 -6.58 0.33 -7.78
N GLY A 293 -7.88 0.59 -7.95
CA GLY A 293 -8.35 1.84 -8.52
C GLY A 293 -8.13 1.99 -10.04
N ILE A 294 -7.66 0.96 -10.76
CA ILE A 294 -7.40 1.06 -12.20
C ILE A 294 -8.74 1.18 -12.96
N PRO A 295 -9.04 2.30 -13.65
CA PRO A 295 -10.33 2.55 -14.30
C PRO A 295 -10.78 1.45 -15.26
N LEU A 296 -9.89 0.96 -16.14
CA LEU A 296 -10.23 -0.13 -17.05
C LEU A 296 -10.60 -1.42 -16.29
N ALA A 297 -9.92 -1.71 -15.19
CA ALA A 297 -10.19 -2.87 -14.36
C ALA A 297 -11.52 -2.75 -13.62
N ILE A 298 -11.83 -1.56 -13.10
CA ILE A 298 -13.12 -1.24 -12.49
C ILE A 298 -14.25 -1.41 -13.51
N GLU A 299 -14.06 -0.93 -14.73
CA GLU A 299 -15.04 -1.04 -15.81
C GLU A 299 -15.32 -2.51 -16.17
N LEU A 300 -14.28 -3.33 -16.29
CA LEU A 300 -14.39 -4.77 -16.58
C LEU A 300 -15.02 -5.54 -15.40
N ALA A 301 -14.66 -5.22 -14.16
CA ALA A 301 -15.27 -5.82 -12.97
C ALA A 301 -16.75 -5.46 -12.86
N ALA A 302 -17.09 -4.18 -13.04
CA ALA A 302 -18.47 -3.70 -13.03
C ALA A 302 -19.30 -4.32 -14.16
N ALA A 303 -18.71 -4.65 -15.30
CA ALA A 303 -19.41 -5.36 -16.37
C ALA A 303 -19.82 -6.79 -15.99
N ARG A 304 -19.22 -7.41 -14.96
CA ARG A 304 -19.55 -8.77 -14.49
C ARG A 304 -20.77 -8.86 -13.60
N VAL A 305 -21.33 -7.73 -13.16
CA VAL A 305 -22.56 -7.71 -12.33
C VAL A 305 -23.78 -8.29 -13.04
N ASN A 306 -23.70 -8.46 -14.36
CA ASN A 306 -24.73 -9.13 -15.17
C ASN A 306 -24.75 -10.67 -15.01
N VAL A 307 -23.67 -11.27 -14.50
CA VAL A 307 -23.50 -12.73 -14.38
C VAL A 307 -23.14 -13.15 -12.95
N LEU A 308 -22.46 -12.29 -12.19
CA LEU A 308 -21.98 -12.57 -10.82
C LEU A 308 -22.48 -11.53 -9.82
N THR A 309 -22.63 -11.94 -8.57
CA THR A 309 -22.84 -11.01 -7.45
C THR A 309 -21.56 -10.23 -7.13
N ILE A 310 -21.67 -9.09 -6.44
CA ILE A 310 -20.50 -8.26 -6.09
C ILE A 310 -19.56 -9.01 -5.15
N GLU A 311 -20.11 -9.83 -4.25
CA GLU A 311 -19.36 -10.72 -3.36
C GLU A 311 -18.54 -11.72 -4.16
N GLN A 312 -19.16 -12.41 -5.12
CA GLN A 312 -18.45 -13.36 -6.00
C GLN A 312 -17.39 -12.67 -6.84
N ILE A 313 -17.63 -11.44 -7.32
CA ILE A 313 -16.62 -10.67 -8.05
C ILE A 313 -15.44 -10.34 -7.13
N ALA A 314 -15.69 -9.93 -5.89
CA ALA A 314 -14.63 -9.64 -4.92
C ALA A 314 -13.81 -10.89 -4.58
N ASP A 315 -14.46 -12.00 -4.26
CA ASP A 315 -13.78 -13.25 -3.88
C ASP A 315 -12.99 -13.84 -5.07
N GLU A 316 -13.52 -13.75 -6.29
CA GLU A 316 -12.78 -14.17 -7.49
C GLU A 316 -11.57 -13.27 -7.73
N LEU A 317 -11.68 -11.94 -7.57
CA LEU A 317 -10.55 -11.02 -7.74
C LEU A 317 -9.43 -11.20 -6.70
N ASP A 318 -9.80 -11.59 -5.48
CA ASP A 318 -8.83 -11.91 -4.42
C ASP A 318 -8.01 -13.17 -4.78
N SER A 319 -8.54 -14.05 -5.64
CA SER A 319 -7.87 -15.28 -6.08
C SER A 319 -7.27 -15.22 -7.50
N SER A 320 -7.89 -14.48 -8.43
CA SER A 320 -7.49 -14.44 -9.85
C SER A 320 -8.01 -13.21 -10.61
N SER A 321 -7.14 -12.58 -11.40
CA SER A 321 -7.51 -11.53 -12.36
C SER A 321 -8.25 -12.03 -13.62
N ARG A 322 -8.44 -13.35 -13.82
CA ARG A 322 -9.07 -13.92 -15.03
C ARG A 322 -10.51 -13.49 -15.24
N ILE A 323 -11.19 -13.08 -14.18
CA ILE A 323 -12.53 -12.48 -14.26
C ILE A 323 -12.53 -11.20 -15.12
N LEU A 324 -11.39 -10.53 -15.29
CA LEU A 324 -11.23 -9.30 -16.09
C LEU A 324 -10.95 -9.56 -17.58
N SER A 325 -10.98 -10.82 -18.04
CA SER A 325 -10.67 -11.19 -19.43
C SER A 325 -11.86 -11.10 -20.40
N GLY A 326 -12.97 -10.45 -20.05
CA GLY A 326 -14.14 -10.29 -20.94
C GLY A 326 -14.62 -8.85 -21.00
N GLY A 327 -14.36 -8.15 -22.11
CA GLY A 327 -14.81 -6.77 -22.34
C GLY A 327 -15.50 -6.56 -23.68
N SER A 328 -15.70 -5.29 -24.03
CA SER A 328 -16.50 -4.87 -25.18
C SER A 328 -15.95 -5.39 -26.52
N ARG A 329 -16.79 -6.08 -27.31
CA ARG A 329 -16.43 -6.61 -28.64
C ARG A 329 -16.09 -5.52 -29.68
N THR A 330 -16.39 -4.25 -29.38
CA THR A 330 -16.20 -3.11 -30.29
C THR A 330 -15.01 -2.22 -29.92
N ALA A 331 -14.35 -2.45 -28.78
CA ALA A 331 -13.11 -1.76 -28.43
C ALA A 331 -11.92 -2.37 -29.21
N PRO A 332 -10.84 -1.62 -29.49
CA PRO A 332 -9.59 -2.18 -30.01
C PRO A 332 -9.12 -3.36 -29.14
N LEU A 333 -8.59 -4.44 -29.71
CA LEU A 333 -8.21 -5.69 -29.00
C LEU A 333 -7.48 -5.42 -27.66
N ARG A 334 -6.55 -4.47 -27.64
CA ARG A 334 -5.76 -4.02 -26.47
C ARG A 334 -6.56 -3.36 -25.33
N GLN A 335 -7.79 -2.92 -25.58
CA GLN A 335 -8.71 -2.31 -24.60
C GLN A 335 -9.87 -3.25 -24.24
N GLN A 336 -9.92 -4.46 -24.83
CA GLN A 336 -10.96 -5.44 -24.56
C GLN A 336 -10.74 -6.16 -23.23
N THR A 337 -9.50 -6.36 -22.81
CA THR A 337 -9.15 -7.01 -21.54
C THR A 337 -7.90 -6.37 -20.95
N ILE A 338 -7.71 -6.52 -19.63
CA ILE A 338 -6.44 -6.12 -19.01
C ILE A 338 -5.30 -6.97 -19.55
N ASP A 339 -5.51 -8.27 -19.76
CA ASP A 339 -4.49 -9.15 -20.34
C ASP A 339 -4.03 -8.65 -21.70
N ALA A 340 -4.93 -8.20 -22.58
CA ALA A 340 -4.54 -7.66 -23.88
C ALA A 340 -3.78 -6.32 -23.77
N ALA A 341 -4.10 -5.50 -22.76
CA ALA A 341 -3.36 -4.28 -22.49
C ALA A 341 -1.93 -4.56 -21.97
N LEU A 342 -1.80 -5.60 -21.13
CA LEU A 342 -0.55 -6.05 -20.53
C LEU A 342 0.31 -6.85 -21.52
N ASP A 343 -0.27 -7.74 -22.32
CA ASP A 343 0.38 -8.47 -23.42
C ASP A 343 1.07 -7.50 -24.37
N TRP A 344 0.37 -6.42 -24.73
CA TRP A 344 0.94 -5.38 -25.57
C TRP A 344 2.10 -4.63 -24.89
N SER A 345 1.96 -4.25 -23.61
CA SER A 345 3.07 -3.66 -22.83
C SER A 345 4.28 -4.60 -22.76
N TYR A 346 4.03 -5.88 -22.55
CA TYR A 346 5.02 -6.91 -22.35
C TYR A 346 5.80 -7.22 -23.64
N ASN A 347 5.11 -7.26 -24.79
CA ASN A 347 5.74 -7.53 -26.08
C ASN A 347 6.66 -6.39 -26.56
N LEU A 348 6.59 -5.20 -25.96
CA LEU A 348 7.50 -4.08 -26.22
C LEU A 348 8.77 -4.11 -25.35
N LEU A 349 8.81 -4.97 -24.34
CA LEU A 349 9.98 -5.13 -23.49
C LEU A 349 11.07 -5.90 -24.24
N SER A 350 12.33 -5.55 -23.97
CA SER A 350 13.45 -6.40 -24.38
C SER A 350 13.39 -7.74 -23.66
N SER A 351 14.05 -8.77 -24.20
CA SER A 351 14.10 -10.09 -23.55
C SER A 351 14.58 -10.00 -22.09
N GLU A 352 15.55 -9.13 -21.83
CA GLU A 352 16.11 -8.94 -20.49
C GLU A 352 15.16 -8.21 -19.53
N GLU A 353 14.41 -7.23 -20.04
CA GLU A 353 13.36 -6.53 -19.28
C GLU A 353 12.20 -7.46 -18.96
N GLN A 354 11.80 -8.32 -19.91
CA GLN A 354 10.80 -9.37 -19.69
C GLN A 354 11.25 -10.30 -18.57
N GLU A 355 12.49 -10.77 -18.64
CA GLU A 355 13.01 -11.69 -17.65
C GLU A 355 13.02 -11.10 -16.23
N PHE A 356 13.40 -9.83 -16.08
CA PHE A 356 13.42 -9.12 -14.80
C PHE A 356 12.01 -8.80 -14.30
N PHE A 357 11.13 -8.37 -15.20
CA PHE A 357 9.71 -8.11 -14.91
C PHE A 357 9.00 -9.37 -14.37
N GLU A 358 9.21 -10.51 -15.02
CA GLU A 358 8.73 -11.81 -14.55
C GLU A 358 9.29 -12.17 -13.18
N ALA A 359 10.60 -12.03 -12.97
CA ALA A 359 11.24 -12.40 -11.70
C ALA A 359 10.76 -11.53 -10.53
N ALA A 360 10.57 -10.22 -10.76
CA ALA A 360 10.09 -9.29 -9.74
C ALA A 360 8.63 -9.57 -9.31
N SER A 361 7.89 -10.39 -10.06
CA SER A 361 6.57 -10.87 -9.63
C SER A 361 6.59 -11.72 -8.35
N THR A 362 7.77 -12.25 -7.98
CA THR A 362 7.92 -13.12 -6.81
C THR A 362 7.81 -12.40 -5.48
N PHE A 363 8.04 -11.08 -5.46
CA PHE A 363 7.92 -10.22 -4.28
C PHE A 363 6.46 -9.89 -3.93
N SER A 364 6.21 -9.61 -2.67
CA SER A 364 4.93 -9.19 -2.08
C SER A 364 5.18 -8.06 -1.09
N GLY A 365 4.44 -6.94 -1.17
CA GLY A 365 4.70 -5.78 -0.30
C GLY A 365 5.89 -4.90 -0.76
N GLY A 366 6.32 -5.05 -2.01
CA GLY A 366 7.44 -4.31 -2.60
C GLY A 366 8.81 -4.89 -2.27
N TRP A 367 9.88 -4.24 -2.72
CA TRP A 367 11.26 -4.71 -2.54
C TRP A 367 12.27 -3.57 -2.62
N THR A 368 13.47 -3.81 -2.11
CA THR A 368 14.64 -2.93 -2.25
C THR A 368 15.45 -3.30 -3.50
N LEU A 369 16.36 -2.42 -3.93
CA LEU A 369 17.25 -2.72 -5.05
C LEU A 369 18.15 -3.94 -4.73
N SER A 370 18.63 -4.03 -3.49
CA SER A 370 19.46 -5.13 -3.02
C SER A 370 18.73 -6.47 -3.07
N ALA A 371 17.46 -6.50 -2.68
CA ALA A 371 16.61 -7.68 -2.79
C ALA A 371 16.41 -8.10 -4.26
N ALA A 372 16.15 -7.13 -5.15
CA ALA A 372 16.03 -7.40 -6.59
C ALA A 372 17.30 -8.01 -7.19
N VAL A 373 18.48 -7.52 -6.80
CA VAL A 373 19.78 -8.08 -7.23
C VAL A 373 19.93 -9.53 -6.77
N ALA A 374 19.69 -9.81 -5.48
CA ALA A 374 19.81 -11.15 -4.92
C ALA A 374 18.87 -12.15 -5.62
N VAL A 375 17.64 -11.74 -5.92
CA VAL A 375 16.62 -12.61 -6.53
C VAL A 375 16.86 -12.80 -8.03
N PHE A 376 17.17 -11.73 -8.76
CA PHE A 376 17.32 -11.80 -10.22
C PHE A 376 18.66 -12.40 -10.65
N CYS A 377 19.76 -11.96 -10.06
CA CYS A 377 21.10 -12.40 -10.45
C CYS A 377 21.52 -13.68 -9.72
N GLY A 378 21.10 -13.86 -8.46
CA GLY A 378 21.55 -14.94 -7.59
C GLY A 378 22.93 -14.73 -6.97
N GLU A 379 23.67 -13.73 -7.45
CA GLU A 379 24.95 -13.26 -6.88
C GLU A 379 24.94 -11.74 -6.78
N VAL A 380 25.58 -11.22 -5.72
CA VAL A 380 25.67 -9.78 -5.47
C VAL A 380 27.05 -9.29 -5.92
N THR A 381 27.12 -8.78 -7.14
CA THR A 381 28.32 -8.16 -7.73
C THR A 381 27.99 -6.73 -8.19
N ASP A 382 29.00 -5.85 -8.28
CA ASP A 382 28.79 -4.47 -8.75
C ASP A 382 28.17 -4.43 -10.15
N ALA A 383 28.61 -5.31 -11.05
CA ALA A 383 28.04 -5.45 -12.39
C ALA A 383 26.55 -5.85 -12.37
N CYS A 384 26.17 -6.75 -11.46
CA CYS A 384 24.76 -7.13 -11.26
C CYS A 384 23.93 -5.98 -10.69
N HIS A 385 24.51 -5.21 -9.77
CA HIS A 385 23.86 -4.04 -9.19
C HIS A 385 23.55 -2.99 -10.25
N GLU A 386 24.53 -2.61 -11.08
CA GLU A 386 24.36 -1.65 -12.18
C GLU A 386 23.31 -2.12 -13.18
N ARG A 387 23.35 -3.41 -13.56
CA ARG A 387 22.40 -4.03 -14.48
C ARG A 387 20.96 -3.97 -13.96
N VAL A 388 20.73 -4.37 -12.71
CA VAL A 388 19.38 -4.36 -12.11
C VAL A 388 18.89 -2.93 -11.88
N LEU A 389 19.78 -2.00 -11.54
CA LEU A 389 19.43 -0.58 -11.42
C LEU A 389 18.93 -0.02 -12.77
N ASP A 390 19.65 -0.29 -13.86
CA ASP A 390 19.24 0.15 -15.20
C ASP A 390 17.92 -0.49 -15.64
N LEU A 391 17.76 -1.81 -15.46
CA LEU A 391 16.49 -2.50 -15.76
C LEU A 391 15.32 -1.96 -14.93
N THR A 392 15.54 -1.68 -13.65
CA THR A 392 14.55 -1.07 -12.76
C THR A 392 14.17 0.33 -13.27
N GLY A 393 15.15 1.14 -13.66
CA GLY A 393 14.91 2.46 -14.28
C GLY A 393 14.04 2.36 -15.54
N ARG A 394 14.35 1.44 -16.45
CA ARG A 394 13.58 1.23 -17.68
C ARG A 394 12.14 0.77 -17.41
N LEU A 395 11.93 -0.12 -16.44
CA LEU A 395 10.59 -0.58 -16.07
C LEU A 395 9.78 0.47 -15.30
N ILE A 396 10.44 1.35 -14.53
CA ILE A 396 9.81 2.54 -13.94
C ILE A 396 9.38 3.51 -15.03
N ASP A 397 10.26 3.79 -15.99
CA ASP A 397 9.96 4.66 -17.12
C ASP A 397 8.72 4.12 -17.85
N LYS A 398 8.63 2.81 -18.07
CA LYS A 398 7.46 2.12 -18.68
C LYS A 398 6.25 1.97 -17.77
N SER A 399 6.30 2.57 -16.58
CA SER A 399 5.27 2.53 -15.53
C SER A 399 4.91 1.11 -15.04
N LEU A 400 5.71 0.08 -15.33
CA LEU A 400 5.45 -1.31 -14.89
C LEU A 400 5.89 -1.56 -13.45
N ILE A 401 6.86 -0.77 -12.97
CA ILE A 401 7.31 -0.72 -11.58
C ILE A 401 7.07 0.68 -11.04
N LEU A 402 6.65 0.77 -9.78
CA LEU A 402 6.53 2.00 -9.03
C LEU A 402 7.73 2.16 -8.10
N VAL A 403 8.07 3.41 -7.78
CA VAL A 403 9.10 3.73 -6.79
C VAL A 403 8.52 4.65 -5.72
N ASP A 404 8.64 4.24 -4.46
CA ASP A 404 8.43 5.07 -3.29
C ASP A 404 9.78 5.66 -2.85
N ARG A 405 9.81 6.99 -2.68
CA ARG A 405 11.01 7.77 -2.34
C ARG A 405 10.91 8.44 -0.98
N ASP A 406 9.80 8.26 -0.27
CA ASP A 406 9.55 8.94 1.01
C ASP A 406 10.21 8.20 2.19
N ALA A 407 10.65 6.96 1.97
CA ALA A 407 11.41 6.17 2.93
C ALA A 407 12.92 6.47 2.89
N THR A 408 13.63 6.03 3.93
CA THR A 408 15.11 6.12 4.02
C THR A 408 15.84 5.34 2.91
N GLU A 409 15.18 4.36 2.30
CA GLU A 409 15.65 3.59 1.15
C GLU A 409 14.54 3.54 0.09
N ALA A 410 14.90 3.71 -1.19
CA ALA A 410 13.94 3.62 -2.29
C ALA A 410 13.32 2.21 -2.34
N ARG A 411 11.99 2.15 -2.33
CA ARG A 411 11.26 0.88 -2.45
C ARG A 411 10.52 0.80 -3.76
N TYR A 412 10.59 -0.37 -4.37
CA TYR A 412 9.93 -0.66 -5.62
C TYR A 412 8.70 -1.52 -5.38
N SER A 413 7.68 -1.37 -6.21
CA SER A 413 6.49 -2.21 -6.13
C SER A 413 5.84 -2.40 -7.51
N MET A 414 4.96 -3.39 -7.59
CA MET A 414 4.07 -3.61 -8.73
C MET A 414 2.64 -3.56 -8.25
N PHE A 415 1.76 -3.02 -9.09
CA PHE A 415 0.33 -3.21 -8.91
C PHE A 415 -0.02 -4.71 -8.98
N SER A 416 -0.95 -5.17 -8.15
CA SER A 416 -1.35 -6.57 -7.97
C SER A 416 -1.66 -7.25 -9.30
N VAL A 417 -2.39 -6.56 -10.18
CA VAL A 417 -2.81 -7.07 -11.49
C VAL A 417 -1.61 -7.28 -12.43
N ILE A 418 -0.63 -6.38 -12.39
CA ILE A 418 0.62 -6.48 -13.17
C ILE A 418 1.48 -7.62 -12.63
N ARG A 419 1.60 -7.70 -11.30
CA ARG A 419 2.34 -8.75 -10.62
C ARG A 419 1.78 -10.13 -10.95
N GLN A 420 0.46 -10.30 -10.92
CA GLN A 420 -0.20 -11.56 -11.28
C GLN A 420 0.06 -11.93 -12.75
N TYR A 421 0.00 -10.96 -13.66
CA TYR A 421 0.33 -11.19 -15.07
C TYR A 421 1.81 -11.59 -15.25
N ALA A 422 2.73 -10.88 -14.63
CA ALA A 422 4.15 -11.19 -14.63
C ALA A 422 4.45 -12.59 -14.06
N GLY A 423 3.73 -12.98 -13.01
CA GLY A 423 3.82 -14.33 -12.43
C GLY A 423 3.37 -15.43 -13.37
N ARG A 424 2.31 -15.20 -14.17
CA ARG A 424 1.90 -16.15 -15.22
C ARG A 424 2.98 -16.28 -16.32
N ARG A 425 3.59 -15.17 -16.71
CA ARG A 425 4.71 -15.19 -17.67
C ARG A 425 5.93 -15.92 -17.12
N LEU A 426 6.21 -15.77 -15.83
CA LEU A 426 7.26 -16.53 -15.14
C LEU A 426 6.97 -18.05 -15.13
N ASP A 427 5.70 -18.46 -15.01
CA ASP A 427 5.27 -19.85 -15.14
C ASP A 427 5.56 -20.38 -16.56
N ASP A 428 5.16 -19.63 -17.59
CA ASP A 428 5.39 -19.97 -19.00
C ASP A 428 6.88 -20.11 -19.35
N GLY A 429 7.73 -19.28 -18.73
CA GLY A 429 9.18 -19.26 -18.94
C GLY A 429 9.96 -20.37 -18.21
N GLY A 430 9.33 -21.15 -17.33
CA GLY A 430 9.95 -22.29 -16.65
C GLY A 430 11.03 -21.96 -15.61
N ARG A 431 11.28 -20.67 -15.32
CA ARG A 431 12.33 -20.20 -14.37
C ARG A 431 11.81 -20.04 -12.94
N ARG A 432 10.52 -20.25 -12.70
CA ARG A 432 9.86 -20.00 -11.41
C ARG A 432 10.55 -20.66 -10.23
N ALA A 433 10.89 -21.95 -10.33
CA ALA A 433 11.52 -22.69 -9.23
C ALA A 433 12.85 -22.04 -8.80
N THR A 434 13.69 -21.63 -9.76
CA THR A 434 14.98 -20.98 -9.50
C THR A 434 14.81 -19.61 -8.87
N ILE A 435 13.92 -18.76 -9.40
CA ILE A 435 13.69 -17.41 -8.85
C ILE A 435 13.09 -17.49 -7.45
N GLU A 436 12.11 -18.36 -7.23
CA GLU A 436 11.50 -18.53 -5.91
C GLU A 436 12.48 -19.11 -4.88
N GLN A 437 13.42 -19.98 -5.29
CA GLN A 437 14.49 -20.44 -4.40
C GLN A 437 15.42 -19.29 -4.00
N ARG A 438 15.82 -18.42 -4.94
CA ARG A 438 16.65 -17.25 -4.63
C ARG A 438 15.94 -16.27 -3.70
N HIS A 439 14.65 -16.03 -3.95
CA HIS A 439 13.80 -15.25 -3.05
C HIS A 439 13.74 -15.86 -1.65
N LEU A 440 13.49 -17.16 -1.54
CA LEU A 440 13.49 -17.85 -0.24
C LEU A 440 14.82 -17.68 0.49
N LEU A 441 15.95 -17.96 -0.18
CA LEU A 441 17.27 -17.86 0.43
C LEU A 441 17.61 -16.43 0.88
N HIS A 442 17.26 -15.42 0.07
CA HIS A 442 17.45 -14.02 0.45
C HIS A 442 16.70 -13.64 1.73
N TYR A 443 15.45 -14.09 1.86
CA TYR A 443 14.63 -13.77 3.03
C TYR A 443 14.95 -14.64 4.26
N VAL A 444 15.49 -15.85 4.08
CA VAL A 444 16.13 -16.63 5.15
C VAL A 444 17.32 -15.87 5.70
N GLU A 445 18.22 -15.42 4.82
CA GLU A 445 19.43 -14.69 5.21
C GLU A 445 19.06 -13.36 5.90
N LEU A 446 18.09 -12.62 5.37
CA LEU A 446 17.58 -11.41 6.01
C LEU A 446 17.11 -11.68 7.44
N ALA A 447 16.27 -12.70 7.63
CA ALA A 447 15.71 -13.03 8.94
C ALA A 447 16.82 -13.39 9.95
N GLU A 448 17.78 -14.23 9.54
CA GLU A 448 18.92 -14.63 10.38
C GLU A 448 19.83 -13.44 10.73
N GLN A 449 20.12 -12.55 9.78
CA GLN A 449 20.90 -11.34 10.03
C GLN A 449 20.21 -10.41 11.04
N THR A 450 18.89 -10.39 11.06
CA THR A 450 18.11 -9.55 11.99
C THR A 450 17.92 -10.17 13.37
N GLU A 451 18.02 -11.50 13.51
CA GLU A 451 17.72 -12.20 14.77
C GLU A 451 18.58 -11.68 15.93
N GLY A 452 19.88 -11.49 15.70
CA GLY A 452 20.84 -11.03 16.72
C GLY A 452 20.61 -9.59 17.20
N ASN A 453 19.89 -8.78 16.43
CA ASN A 453 19.60 -7.37 16.77
C ASN A 453 18.32 -7.22 17.59
N LEU A 454 17.48 -8.25 17.65
CA LEU A 454 16.31 -8.27 18.52
C LEU A 454 16.81 -8.46 19.97
N GLY A 455 16.50 -7.51 20.85
CA GLY A 455 17.03 -7.45 22.23
C GLY A 455 18.24 -6.56 22.44
N THR A 456 18.67 -5.81 21.43
CA THR A 456 19.71 -4.78 21.53
C THR A 456 19.13 -3.38 21.32
N ASP A 457 19.98 -2.35 21.35
CA ASP A 457 19.64 -0.97 20.99
C ASP A 457 19.11 -0.83 19.55
N GLN A 458 19.38 -1.80 18.68
CA GLN A 458 18.91 -1.84 17.28
C GLN A 458 17.52 -2.49 17.10
N GLN A 459 16.88 -2.94 18.19
CA GLN A 459 15.59 -3.63 18.13
C GLN A 459 14.52 -2.83 17.37
N GLY A 460 14.37 -1.53 17.66
CA GLY A 460 13.33 -0.69 17.03
C GLY A 460 13.45 -0.62 15.50
N ALA A 461 14.66 -0.34 15.00
CA ALA A 461 14.94 -0.29 13.57
C ALA A 461 14.79 -1.67 12.91
N THR A 462 15.19 -2.73 13.61
CA THR A 462 15.06 -4.11 13.13
C THR A 462 13.61 -4.52 12.99
N LEU A 463 12.76 -4.22 13.97
CA LEU A 463 11.34 -4.52 13.91
C LEU A 463 10.64 -3.75 12.78
N GLN A 464 10.99 -2.47 12.57
CA GLN A 464 10.46 -1.68 11.44
C GLN A 464 10.86 -2.27 10.08
N ARG A 465 12.10 -2.75 9.96
CA ARG A 465 12.56 -3.43 8.75
C ARG A 465 11.79 -4.73 8.50
N LEU A 466 11.58 -5.54 9.53
CA LEU A 466 10.82 -6.79 9.43
C LEU A 466 9.34 -6.54 9.14
N ASP A 467 8.71 -5.50 9.71
CA ASP A 467 7.33 -5.11 9.37
C ASP A 467 7.19 -4.77 7.88
N THR A 468 8.19 -4.07 7.34
CA THR A 468 8.23 -3.67 5.92
C THR A 468 8.39 -4.88 5.00
N GLU A 469 9.10 -5.93 5.44
CA GLU A 469 9.38 -7.14 4.67
C GLU A 469 8.43 -8.31 4.98
N LEU A 470 7.45 -8.11 5.87
CA LEU A 470 6.60 -9.19 6.40
C LEU A 470 5.86 -9.96 5.30
N ASP A 471 5.35 -9.27 4.28
CA ASP A 471 4.66 -9.91 3.17
C ASP A 471 5.59 -10.81 2.35
N ASN A 472 6.84 -10.39 2.13
CA ASN A 472 7.85 -11.20 1.46
C ASN A 472 8.27 -12.40 2.32
N LEU A 473 8.47 -12.20 3.63
CA LEU A 473 8.80 -13.25 4.59
C LEU A 473 7.70 -14.31 4.65
N ARG A 474 6.42 -13.90 4.70
CA ARG A 474 5.25 -14.80 4.65
C ARG A 474 5.21 -15.62 3.36
N VAL A 475 5.44 -14.98 2.21
CA VAL A 475 5.46 -15.68 0.92
C VAL A 475 6.62 -16.66 0.85
N ALA A 476 7.81 -16.30 1.34
CA ALA A 476 8.97 -17.19 1.40
C ALA A 476 8.67 -18.42 2.28
N LEU A 477 8.15 -18.19 3.49
CA LEU A 477 7.84 -19.25 4.45
C LEU A 477 6.72 -20.17 3.97
N GLY A 478 5.63 -19.60 3.44
CA GLY A 478 4.54 -20.35 2.84
C GLY A 478 5.00 -21.24 1.68
N ARG A 479 5.90 -20.74 0.82
CA ARG A 479 6.53 -21.54 -0.25
C ARG A 479 7.37 -22.68 0.32
N ALA A 480 8.24 -22.40 1.28
CA ALA A 480 9.09 -23.42 1.92
C ALA A 480 8.25 -24.54 2.54
N ILE A 481 7.16 -24.20 3.22
CA ILE A 481 6.24 -25.17 3.84
C ILE A 481 5.47 -25.96 2.79
N SER A 482 4.91 -25.29 1.77
CA SER A 482 4.14 -25.97 0.70
C SER A 482 4.96 -26.97 -0.10
N ARG A 483 6.28 -26.76 -0.18
CA ARG A 483 7.25 -27.62 -0.87
C ARG A 483 7.98 -28.59 0.07
N GLU A 484 7.63 -28.59 1.35
CA GLU A 484 8.25 -29.43 2.38
C GLU A 484 9.78 -29.25 2.47
N LEU A 485 10.27 -28.02 2.27
CA LEU A 485 11.68 -27.66 2.39
C LEU A 485 12.06 -27.56 3.88
N SER A 486 12.48 -28.69 4.45
CA SER A 486 12.75 -28.86 5.88
C SER A 486 13.76 -27.84 6.44
N ALA A 487 14.92 -27.67 5.78
CA ALA A 487 15.97 -26.80 6.29
C ALA A 487 15.59 -25.31 6.26
N GLU A 488 15.10 -24.81 5.12
CA GLU A 488 14.75 -23.41 4.94
C GLU A 488 13.51 -23.00 5.74
N SER A 489 12.47 -23.85 5.80
CA SER A 489 11.29 -23.57 6.62
C SER A 489 11.65 -23.47 8.11
N MET A 490 12.53 -24.35 8.60
CA MET A 490 13.02 -24.30 9.99
C MET A 490 13.83 -23.04 10.27
N ARG A 491 14.83 -22.73 9.43
CA ARG A 491 15.69 -21.55 9.59
C ARG A 491 14.88 -20.26 9.63
N LEU A 492 13.96 -20.11 8.67
CA LEU A 492 13.13 -18.91 8.58
C LEU A 492 12.14 -18.79 9.75
N ALA A 493 11.43 -19.87 10.09
CA ALA A 493 10.47 -19.84 11.21
C ALA A 493 11.18 -19.59 12.56
N ALA A 494 12.34 -20.21 12.77
CA ALA A 494 13.15 -20.00 13.98
C ALA A 494 13.71 -18.57 14.05
N ALA A 495 14.21 -17.99 12.97
CA ALA A 495 14.71 -16.61 13.00
C ALA A 495 13.60 -15.58 13.31
N LEU A 496 12.33 -15.90 13.00
CA LEU A 496 11.21 -14.96 13.14
C LEU A 496 10.40 -15.10 14.44
N TRP A 497 10.60 -16.14 15.27
CA TRP A 497 9.74 -16.35 16.46
C TRP A 497 9.75 -15.13 17.40
N ARG A 498 10.92 -14.47 17.54
CA ARG A 498 11.08 -13.30 18.40
C ARG A 498 10.44 -12.04 17.82
N TYR A 499 10.40 -11.93 16.50
CA TYR A 499 9.64 -10.87 15.84
C TYR A 499 8.14 -11.02 16.12
N PHE A 500 7.60 -12.24 15.92
CA PHE A 500 6.20 -12.53 16.19
C PHE A 500 5.83 -12.31 17.66
N SER A 501 6.72 -12.63 18.61
CA SER A 501 6.48 -12.33 20.03
C SER A 501 6.49 -10.82 20.32
N LEU A 502 7.44 -10.06 19.80
CA LEU A 502 7.52 -8.61 20.04
C LEU A 502 6.38 -7.82 19.36
N ARG A 503 5.75 -8.38 18.32
CA ARG A 503 4.60 -7.78 17.62
C ARG A 503 3.24 -8.30 18.07
N GLY A 504 3.18 -9.24 19.00
CA GLY A 504 1.91 -9.82 19.49
C GLY A 504 1.27 -10.84 18.53
N HIS A 505 1.96 -11.24 17.48
CA HIS A 505 1.45 -12.15 16.44
C HIS A 505 1.73 -13.63 16.80
N TYR A 506 1.35 -14.04 18.02
CA TYR A 506 1.78 -15.33 18.60
C TYR A 506 1.27 -16.55 17.82
N SER A 507 -0.02 -16.54 17.43
CA SER A 507 -0.63 -17.66 16.69
C SER A 507 0.06 -17.88 15.35
N GLU A 508 0.27 -16.81 14.58
CA GLU A 508 0.94 -16.89 13.29
C GLU A 508 2.36 -17.45 13.43
N GLY A 509 3.16 -16.89 14.34
CA GLY A 509 4.53 -17.37 14.54
C GLY A 509 4.60 -18.83 14.99
N ARG A 510 3.66 -19.27 15.84
CA ARG A 510 3.60 -20.65 16.31
C ARG A 510 3.15 -21.62 15.22
N ASP A 511 2.12 -21.28 14.44
CA ASP A 511 1.63 -22.10 13.34
C ASP A 511 2.74 -22.38 12.32
N TRP A 512 3.57 -21.37 12.07
CA TRP A 512 4.74 -21.51 11.22
C TRP A 512 5.82 -22.44 11.80
N LEU A 513 6.15 -22.29 13.08
CA LEU A 513 7.11 -23.17 13.74
C LEU A 513 6.61 -24.62 13.82
N GLU A 514 5.35 -24.84 14.20
CA GLU A 514 4.76 -26.19 14.25
C GLU A 514 4.70 -26.84 12.86
N SER A 515 4.43 -26.05 11.82
CA SER A 515 4.50 -26.53 10.43
C SER A 515 5.91 -26.95 10.04
N ALA A 516 6.93 -26.15 10.36
CA ALA A 516 8.33 -26.46 10.10
C ALA A 516 8.79 -27.71 10.90
N LEU A 517 8.41 -27.82 12.18
CA LEU A 517 8.68 -28.98 13.02
C LEU A 517 8.05 -30.26 12.47
N ARG A 518 6.80 -30.18 11.99
CA ARG A 518 6.12 -31.31 11.34
C ARG A 518 6.85 -31.77 10.09
N ILE A 519 7.25 -30.84 9.21
CA ILE A 519 8.02 -31.16 7.99
C ILE A 519 9.35 -31.80 8.35
N ALA A 520 10.08 -31.24 9.32
CA ALA A 520 11.36 -31.76 9.76
C ALA A 520 11.28 -33.18 10.33
N ARG A 521 10.22 -33.51 11.06
CA ARG A 521 9.99 -34.86 11.61
C ARG A 521 9.59 -35.88 10.53
N ALA A 522 8.90 -35.44 9.48
CA ALA A 522 8.46 -36.30 8.39
C ALA A 522 9.53 -36.48 7.30
N GLY A 523 10.49 -35.55 7.21
CA GLY A 523 11.51 -35.53 6.19
C GLY A 523 12.52 -36.68 6.31
N PRO A 524 13.11 -37.12 5.19
CA PRO A 524 14.11 -38.19 5.18
C PRO A 524 15.47 -37.75 5.75
N GLU A 525 15.76 -36.44 5.73
CA GLU A 525 17.02 -35.87 6.23
C GLU A 525 16.81 -35.26 7.62
N PRO A 526 17.62 -35.65 8.62
CA PRO A 526 17.52 -35.10 9.96
C PRO A 526 17.98 -33.63 9.96
N VAL A 527 17.15 -32.76 10.55
CA VAL A 527 17.54 -31.37 10.83
C VAL A 527 18.60 -31.34 11.92
N ALA A 528 19.54 -30.40 11.83
CA ALA A 528 20.55 -30.19 12.85
C ALA A 528 19.92 -29.93 14.23
N GLU A 529 20.36 -30.67 15.24
CA GLU A 529 19.81 -30.60 16.60
C GLU A 529 19.76 -29.18 17.20
N PRO A 530 20.76 -28.29 17.01
CA PRO A 530 20.67 -26.91 17.50
C PRO A 530 19.49 -26.12 16.91
N ALA A 531 19.23 -26.28 15.61
CA ALA A 531 18.12 -25.60 14.93
C ALA A 531 16.77 -26.15 15.40
N LEU A 532 16.67 -27.48 15.57
CA LEU A 532 15.48 -28.13 16.13
C LEU A 532 15.19 -27.64 17.55
N ALA A 533 16.19 -27.58 18.43
CA ALA A 533 16.04 -27.09 19.80
C ALA A 533 15.62 -25.61 19.84
N ALA A 534 16.21 -24.76 18.98
CA ALA A 534 15.84 -23.35 18.88
C ALA A 534 14.39 -23.16 18.43
N ALA A 535 13.94 -23.92 17.42
CA ALA A 535 12.57 -23.88 16.94
C ALA A 535 11.57 -24.39 17.99
N LEU A 536 11.87 -25.52 18.65
CA LEU A 536 11.05 -26.05 19.76
C LEU A 536 10.94 -25.04 20.92
N ARG A 537 12.05 -24.38 21.27
CA ARG A 537 12.04 -23.33 22.30
C ARG A 537 11.18 -22.14 21.89
N GLY A 538 11.31 -21.67 20.64
CA GLY A 538 10.48 -20.60 20.09
C GLY A 538 8.99 -20.97 20.10
N ALA A 539 8.64 -22.17 19.63
CA ALA A 539 7.26 -22.65 19.60
C ALA A 539 6.68 -22.78 21.01
N GLY A 540 7.46 -23.34 21.93
CA GLY A 540 7.08 -23.48 23.33
C GLY A 540 6.90 -22.13 24.03
N PHE A 541 7.73 -21.13 23.71
CA PHE A 541 7.57 -19.79 24.25
C PHE A 541 6.31 -19.07 23.70
N LEU A 542 6.03 -19.19 22.40
CA LEU A 542 4.80 -18.63 21.83
C LEU A 542 3.54 -19.34 22.38
N ALA A 543 3.58 -20.66 22.56
CA ALA A 543 2.51 -21.41 23.21
C ALA A 543 2.31 -20.96 24.67
N PHE A 544 3.39 -20.67 25.40
CA PHE A 544 3.32 -20.08 26.74
C PHE A 544 2.60 -18.73 26.74
N LEU A 545 2.94 -17.83 25.80
CA LEU A 545 2.28 -16.52 25.68
C LEU A 545 0.79 -16.63 25.32
N GLN A 546 0.37 -17.71 24.66
CA GLN A 546 -1.04 -18.01 24.38
C GLN A 546 -1.77 -18.73 25.54
N CYS A 547 -1.07 -18.95 26.65
CA CYS A 547 -1.51 -19.73 27.82
C CYS A 547 -1.84 -21.20 27.49
N GLU A 548 -1.24 -21.78 26.44
CA GLU A 548 -1.35 -23.21 26.11
C GLU A 548 -0.24 -24.00 26.80
N TYR A 549 -0.31 -24.08 28.13
CA TYR A 549 0.78 -24.55 28.97
C TYR A 549 1.20 -26.02 28.74
N GLY A 550 0.25 -26.89 28.36
CA GLY A 550 0.54 -28.27 28.01
C GLY A 550 1.49 -28.36 26.81
N VAL A 551 1.13 -27.69 25.71
CA VAL A 551 1.95 -27.65 24.51
C VAL A 551 3.28 -26.95 24.78
N ALA A 552 3.27 -25.84 25.53
CA ALA A 552 4.49 -25.15 25.93
C ALA A 552 5.46 -26.07 26.67
N THR A 553 4.96 -26.85 27.63
CA THR A 553 5.78 -27.79 28.43
C THR A 553 6.38 -28.86 27.53
N ASP A 554 5.57 -29.53 26.69
CA ASP A 554 6.05 -30.59 25.80
C ASP A 554 7.19 -30.12 24.89
N ARG A 555 7.03 -28.94 24.26
CA ARG A 555 8.05 -28.38 23.35
C ARG A 555 9.32 -27.95 24.09
N LEU A 556 9.16 -27.32 25.25
CA LEU A 556 10.30 -26.81 26.03
C LEU A 556 11.08 -27.94 26.70
N GLU A 557 10.43 -29.01 27.17
CA GLU A 557 11.13 -30.19 27.72
C GLU A 557 11.95 -30.90 26.63
N GLU A 558 11.38 -31.08 25.43
CA GLU A 558 12.11 -31.63 24.29
C GLU A 558 13.31 -30.75 23.88
N ALA A 559 13.13 -29.43 23.84
CA ALA A 559 14.23 -28.49 23.58
C ALA A 559 15.33 -28.58 24.64
N LEU A 560 14.95 -28.66 25.92
CA LEU A 560 15.89 -28.75 27.04
C LEU A 560 16.73 -30.04 26.98
N ASP A 561 16.10 -31.17 26.64
CA ASP A 561 16.79 -32.44 26.47
C ASP A 561 17.80 -32.40 25.32
N ILE A 562 17.47 -31.71 24.22
CA ILE A 562 18.42 -31.49 23.12
C ILE A 562 19.57 -30.60 23.58
N TYR A 563 19.30 -29.44 24.19
CA TYR A 563 20.37 -28.53 24.65
C TYR A 563 21.31 -29.18 25.68
N ARG A 564 20.78 -30.03 26.57
CA ARG A 564 21.59 -30.83 27.50
C ARG A 564 22.47 -31.85 26.79
N ARG A 565 21.96 -32.54 25.76
CA ARG A 565 22.77 -33.48 24.95
C ARG A 565 23.86 -32.77 24.15
N LEU A 566 23.59 -31.55 23.69
CA LEU A 566 24.53 -30.70 22.96
C LEU A 566 25.57 -30.02 23.86
N ASP A 567 25.45 -30.14 25.17
CA ASP A 567 26.25 -29.40 26.15
C ASP A 567 26.21 -27.88 25.89
N ASP A 568 25.01 -27.37 25.57
CA ASP A 568 24.74 -25.94 25.35
C ASP A 568 24.07 -25.34 26.59
N PRO A 569 24.85 -24.77 27.52
CA PRO A 569 24.32 -24.25 28.77
C PRO A 569 23.52 -22.95 28.59
N ASP A 570 23.72 -22.15 27.54
CA ASP A 570 22.89 -20.97 27.26
C ASP A 570 21.51 -21.39 26.76
N GLY A 571 21.46 -22.31 25.79
CA GLY A 571 20.22 -22.91 25.31
C GLY A 571 19.40 -23.53 26.43
N ALA A 572 20.04 -24.32 27.30
CA ALA A 572 19.42 -24.93 28.47
C ALA A 572 18.91 -23.88 29.47
N ALA A 573 19.73 -22.88 29.84
CA ALA A 573 19.35 -21.86 30.81
C ALA A 573 18.13 -21.03 30.34
N ARG A 574 18.08 -20.67 29.05
CA ARG A 574 16.93 -19.96 28.47
C ARG A 574 15.67 -20.81 28.46
N THR A 575 15.80 -22.10 28.18
CA THR A 575 14.66 -23.04 28.13
C THR A 575 14.09 -23.31 29.53
N LEU A 576 14.97 -23.51 30.52
CA LEU A 576 14.60 -23.64 31.94
C LEU A 576 13.83 -22.41 32.45
N ARG A 577 14.22 -21.20 32.03
CA ARG A 577 13.50 -19.97 32.37
C ARG A 577 12.07 -19.95 31.81
N HIS A 578 11.86 -20.45 30.60
CA HIS A 578 10.52 -20.56 30.03
C HIS A 578 9.66 -21.61 30.75
N LEU A 579 10.23 -22.80 31.03
CA LEU A 579 9.55 -23.82 31.84
C LEU A 579 9.20 -23.31 33.24
N GLY A 580 10.10 -22.55 33.87
CA GLY A 580 9.85 -21.91 35.16
C GLY A 580 8.69 -20.93 35.12
N SER A 581 8.52 -20.21 34.00
CA SER A 581 7.40 -19.28 33.78
C SER A 581 6.08 -20.01 33.58
N VAL A 582 6.07 -21.13 32.84
CA VAL A 582 4.90 -22.01 32.69
C VAL A 582 4.47 -22.56 34.06
N ALA A 583 5.42 -23.10 34.83
CA ALA A 583 5.16 -23.63 36.17
C ALA A 583 4.64 -22.53 37.11
N ARG A 584 5.17 -21.30 37.02
CA ARG A 584 4.71 -20.14 37.81
C ARG A 584 3.23 -19.85 37.58
N GLU A 585 2.80 -19.81 36.32
CA GLU A 585 1.43 -19.46 35.97
C GLU A 585 0.43 -20.56 36.31
N ARG A 586 0.87 -21.83 36.31
CA ARG A 586 0.11 -22.99 36.82
C ARG A 586 0.11 -23.10 38.35
N ALA A 587 0.69 -22.13 39.06
CA ALA A 587 0.87 -22.12 40.51
C ALA A 587 1.72 -23.30 41.07
N GLU A 588 2.56 -23.90 40.24
CA GLU A 588 3.57 -24.91 40.63
C GLU A 588 4.84 -24.19 41.14
N TYR A 589 4.70 -23.36 42.18
CA TYR A 589 5.74 -22.41 42.59
C TYR A 589 7.06 -23.06 43.02
N ASP A 590 7.02 -24.24 43.65
CA ASP A 590 8.23 -24.98 44.02
C ASP A 590 9.02 -25.43 42.79
N ARG A 591 8.32 -25.97 41.77
CA ARG A 591 8.91 -26.37 40.50
C ARG A 591 9.46 -25.14 39.75
N SER A 592 8.67 -24.07 39.69
CA SER A 592 9.09 -22.80 39.08
C SER A 592 10.38 -22.25 39.71
N HIS A 593 10.45 -22.21 41.04
CA HIS A 593 11.64 -21.77 41.77
C HIS A 593 12.85 -22.64 41.46
N GLN A 594 12.70 -23.98 41.44
CA GLN A 594 13.80 -24.90 41.10
C GLN A 594 14.33 -24.67 39.68
N LEU A 595 13.43 -24.54 38.69
CA LEU A 595 13.80 -24.30 37.30
C LEU A 595 14.54 -22.96 37.10
N HIS A 596 14.06 -21.90 37.75
CA HIS A 596 14.73 -20.60 37.70
C HIS A 596 16.08 -20.61 38.45
N LEU A 597 16.20 -21.39 39.53
CA LEU A 597 17.46 -21.54 40.25
C LEU A 597 18.50 -22.32 39.43
N GLU A 598 18.11 -23.37 38.72
CA GLU A 598 18.99 -24.10 37.80
C GLU A 598 19.46 -23.19 36.66
N SER A 599 18.56 -22.41 36.06
CA SER A 599 18.89 -21.38 35.07
C SER A 599 19.89 -20.36 35.62
N LEU A 600 19.69 -19.87 36.84
CA LEU A 600 20.63 -18.96 37.52
C LEU A 600 22.02 -19.59 37.68
N GLN A 601 22.09 -20.85 38.09
CA GLN A 601 23.37 -21.56 38.27
C GLN A 601 24.13 -21.69 36.95
N LEU A 602 23.46 -22.01 35.85
CA LEU A 602 24.07 -22.10 34.52
C LEU A 602 24.64 -20.75 34.06
N TYR A 603 23.89 -19.64 34.25
CA TYR A 603 24.41 -18.31 33.93
C TYR A 603 25.56 -17.87 34.84
N GLN A 604 25.55 -18.27 36.11
CA GLN A 604 26.66 -18.04 37.04
C GLN A 604 27.94 -18.77 36.61
N GLN A 605 27.83 -20.01 36.17
CA GLN A 605 28.97 -20.79 35.67
C GLN A 605 29.57 -20.17 34.40
N GLN A 606 28.72 -19.62 33.52
CA GLN A 606 29.15 -18.93 32.31
C GLN A 606 29.67 -17.51 32.55
N GLY A 607 29.41 -16.93 33.73
CA GLY A 607 29.72 -15.52 34.01
C GLY A 607 28.81 -14.53 33.27
N ASP A 608 27.66 -14.98 32.75
CA ASP A 608 26.70 -14.12 32.05
C ASP A 608 25.92 -13.26 33.06
N ARG A 609 26.37 -12.00 33.22
CA ARG A 609 25.76 -11.07 34.15
C ARG A 609 24.32 -10.70 33.78
N ALA A 610 23.98 -10.65 32.49
CA ALA A 610 22.63 -10.33 32.04
C ALA A 610 21.68 -11.49 32.33
N GLY A 611 22.08 -12.72 31.98
CA GLY A 611 21.34 -13.93 32.31
C GLY A 611 21.10 -14.10 33.81
N ILE A 612 22.11 -13.82 34.64
CA ILE A 612 22.00 -13.81 36.11
C ILE A 612 20.93 -12.83 36.59
N ALA A 613 20.91 -11.60 36.06
CA ALA A 613 19.95 -10.57 36.48
C ALA A 613 18.52 -10.95 36.08
N TRP A 614 18.32 -11.45 34.85
CA TRP A 614 17.02 -11.96 34.41
C TRP A 614 16.56 -13.14 35.25
N ALA A 615 17.40 -14.15 35.51
CA ALA A 615 17.05 -15.29 36.36
C ALA A 615 16.65 -14.84 37.78
N ARG A 616 17.35 -13.85 38.36
CA ARG A 616 16.96 -13.23 39.63
C ARG A 616 15.61 -12.52 39.55
N HIS A 617 15.31 -11.78 38.49
CA HIS A 617 13.99 -11.18 38.31
C HIS A 617 12.88 -12.25 38.36
N TYR A 618 13.03 -13.37 37.64
CA TYR A 618 12.04 -14.45 37.66
C TYR A 618 11.93 -15.12 39.05
N LEU A 619 13.05 -15.33 39.74
CA LEU A 619 13.04 -15.80 41.14
C LEU A 619 12.33 -14.82 42.08
N GLY A 620 12.50 -13.52 41.86
CA GLY A 620 11.77 -12.47 42.57
C GLY A 620 10.26 -12.56 42.35
N PHE A 621 9.84 -12.75 41.09
CA PHE A 621 8.43 -12.86 40.72
C PHE A 621 7.78 -14.09 41.36
N VAL A 622 8.36 -15.29 41.20
CA VAL A 622 7.79 -16.50 41.82
C VAL A 622 7.77 -16.42 43.35
N SER A 623 8.80 -15.81 43.97
CA SER A 623 8.85 -15.63 45.43
C SER A 623 7.72 -14.74 45.93
N TRP A 624 7.41 -13.65 45.23
CA TRP A 624 6.28 -12.78 45.58
C TRP A 624 4.94 -13.53 45.43
N LEU A 625 4.71 -14.25 44.33
CA LEU A 625 3.47 -15.02 44.16
C LEU A 625 3.28 -16.08 45.26
N ARG A 626 4.38 -16.62 45.79
CA ARG A 626 4.38 -17.54 46.95
C ARG A 626 4.29 -16.82 48.31
N MET A 627 4.22 -15.50 48.34
CA MET A 627 4.24 -14.67 49.56
C MET A 627 5.54 -14.74 50.37
N ASP A 628 6.66 -15.16 49.77
CA ASP A 628 8.01 -15.02 50.34
C ASP A 628 8.56 -13.62 50.00
N LEU A 629 7.98 -12.60 50.65
CA LEU A 629 8.23 -11.19 50.33
C LEU A 629 9.68 -10.77 50.52
N GLN A 630 10.39 -11.38 51.49
CA GLN A 630 11.80 -11.06 51.74
C GLN A 630 12.68 -11.54 50.58
N ARG A 631 12.56 -12.81 50.17
CA ARG A 631 13.31 -13.30 49.00
C ARG A 631 12.93 -12.56 47.72
N ALA A 632 11.65 -12.24 47.56
CA ALA A 632 11.16 -11.46 46.43
C ALA A 632 11.86 -10.09 46.33
N ARG A 633 12.01 -9.41 47.48
CA ARG A 633 12.74 -8.15 47.60
C ARG A 633 14.21 -8.32 47.24
N ASP A 634 14.91 -9.24 47.90
CA ASP A 634 16.35 -9.45 47.73
C ASP A 634 16.72 -9.74 46.26
N TYR A 635 15.96 -10.65 45.62
CA TYR A 635 16.18 -10.99 44.21
C TYR A 635 15.88 -9.82 43.26
N SER A 636 14.78 -9.09 43.51
CA SER A 636 14.36 -7.99 42.63
C SER A 636 15.26 -6.76 42.78
N GLU A 637 15.77 -6.46 43.96
CA GLU A 637 16.76 -5.39 44.18
C GLU A 637 18.10 -5.71 43.50
N ALA A 638 18.57 -6.97 43.60
CA ALA A 638 19.78 -7.41 42.94
C ALA A 638 19.66 -7.35 41.40
N ALA A 639 18.50 -7.72 40.85
CA ALA A 639 18.22 -7.60 39.42
C ALA A 639 18.14 -6.13 38.99
N LEU A 640 17.39 -5.30 39.71
CA LEU A 640 17.23 -3.86 39.43
C LEU A 640 18.57 -3.14 39.39
N SER A 641 19.45 -3.40 40.36
CA SER A 641 20.78 -2.78 40.42
C SER A 641 21.61 -3.06 39.16
N TYR A 642 21.55 -4.29 38.66
CA TYR A 642 22.21 -4.64 37.40
C TYR A 642 21.56 -3.93 36.20
N PHE A 643 20.24 -4.02 36.05
CA PHE A 643 19.56 -3.45 34.89
C PHE A 643 19.73 -1.92 34.81
N GLN A 644 19.78 -1.23 35.96
CA GLN A 644 20.11 0.20 36.03
C GLN A 644 21.53 0.49 35.53
N GLN A 645 22.52 -0.33 35.90
CA GLN A 645 23.90 -0.18 35.42
C GLN A 645 24.03 -0.49 33.93
N ALA A 646 23.25 -1.47 33.44
CA ALA A 646 23.26 -1.90 32.04
C ALA A 646 22.41 -1.01 31.11
N GLY A 647 21.54 -0.16 31.66
CA GLY A 647 20.57 0.60 30.88
C GLY A 647 19.44 -0.24 30.29
N ASP A 648 19.19 -1.44 30.82
CA ASP A 648 18.13 -2.35 30.36
C ASP A 648 16.76 -1.84 30.83
N GLY A 649 16.07 -1.13 29.94
CA GLY A 649 14.79 -0.51 30.24
C GLY A 649 13.67 -1.49 30.64
N GLU A 650 13.62 -2.66 30.00
CA GLU A 650 12.63 -3.71 30.30
C GLU A 650 12.92 -4.34 31.66
N GLY A 651 14.17 -4.73 31.90
CA GLY A 651 14.59 -5.32 33.18
C GLY A 651 14.37 -4.38 34.37
N ILE A 652 14.62 -3.08 34.20
CA ILE A 652 14.29 -2.06 35.22
C ILE A 652 12.78 -2.04 35.49
N THR A 653 11.97 -1.99 34.43
CA THR A 653 10.51 -1.93 34.53
C THR A 653 9.97 -3.14 35.30
N TRP A 654 10.34 -4.35 34.87
CA TRP A 654 9.95 -5.60 35.53
C TRP A 654 10.36 -5.69 36.99
N SER A 655 11.59 -5.28 37.32
CA SER A 655 12.07 -5.31 38.71
C SER A 655 11.34 -4.29 39.59
N GLN A 656 10.98 -3.13 39.03
CA GLN A 656 10.14 -2.15 39.73
C GLN A 656 8.72 -2.64 39.96
N ILE A 657 8.13 -3.38 39.02
CA ILE A 657 6.82 -4.02 39.24
C ILE A 657 6.91 -5.03 40.38
N ASN A 658 7.89 -5.93 40.36
CA ASN A 658 8.07 -6.90 41.44
C ASN A 658 8.21 -6.21 42.81
N LEU A 659 9.04 -5.18 42.91
CA LEU A 659 9.21 -4.43 44.16
C LEU A 659 7.95 -3.66 44.57
N GLY A 660 7.20 -3.13 43.60
CA GLY A 660 5.90 -2.51 43.83
C GLY A 660 4.87 -3.51 44.37
N CYS A 661 4.85 -4.73 43.85
CA CYS A 661 4.02 -5.81 44.36
C CYS A 661 4.46 -6.24 45.76
N VAL A 662 5.76 -6.37 46.01
CA VAL A 662 6.28 -6.64 47.37
C VAL A 662 5.79 -5.58 48.34
N ALA A 663 5.90 -4.29 48.00
CA ALA A 663 5.42 -3.19 48.84
C ALA A 663 3.89 -3.26 49.07
N LEU A 664 3.10 -3.57 48.02
CA LEU A 664 1.65 -3.73 48.09
C LEU A 664 1.24 -4.82 49.09
N TYR A 665 1.90 -5.98 49.05
CA TYR A 665 1.57 -7.11 49.91
C TYR A 665 2.22 -7.02 51.30
N ASP A 666 3.24 -6.17 51.49
CA ASP A 666 3.81 -5.77 52.79
C ASP A 666 3.01 -4.63 53.45
N GLY A 667 2.02 -4.06 52.75
CA GLY A 667 1.13 -2.99 53.25
C GLY A 667 1.63 -1.56 53.00
N ASP A 668 2.79 -1.37 52.39
CA ASP A 668 3.32 -0.07 51.97
C ASP A 668 2.68 0.38 50.64
N LEU A 669 1.42 0.84 50.72
CA LEU A 669 0.66 1.28 49.55
C LEU A 669 1.28 2.50 48.86
N ALA A 670 1.95 3.38 49.61
CA ALA A 670 2.61 4.57 49.06
C ALA A 670 3.89 4.21 48.30
N GLY A 671 4.70 3.31 48.85
CA GLY A 671 5.86 2.74 48.16
C GLY A 671 5.48 1.98 46.91
N ALA A 672 4.41 1.18 46.97
CA ALA A 672 3.86 0.46 45.84
C ALA A 672 3.44 1.39 44.70
N GLU A 673 2.61 2.40 44.99
CA GLU A 673 2.13 3.39 44.00
C GLU A 673 3.30 4.11 43.32
N ARG A 674 4.31 4.53 44.09
CA ARG A 674 5.51 5.21 43.55
C ARG A 674 6.29 4.32 42.60
N LEU A 675 6.57 3.08 42.98
CA LEU A 675 7.35 2.14 42.16
C LEU A 675 6.59 1.75 40.88
N LEU A 676 5.28 1.51 40.98
CA LEU A 676 4.46 1.14 39.84
C LEU A 676 4.23 2.31 38.86
N HIS A 677 4.12 3.55 39.33
CA HIS A 677 4.11 4.73 38.44
C HIS A 677 5.44 4.92 37.71
N GLN A 678 6.57 4.67 38.37
CA GLN A 678 7.89 4.72 37.73
C GLN A 678 8.02 3.66 36.63
N SER A 679 7.51 2.46 36.90
CA SER A 679 7.43 1.36 35.94
C SER A 679 6.56 1.76 34.74
N LEU A 680 5.30 2.16 34.97
CA LEU A 680 4.35 2.54 33.93
C LEU A 680 4.92 3.62 33.00
N GLY A 681 5.44 4.72 33.58
CA GLY A 681 5.98 5.81 32.77
C GLY A 681 7.21 5.39 31.94
N ARG A 682 8.01 4.41 32.40
CA ARG A 682 9.10 3.86 31.60
C ARG A 682 8.58 2.93 30.51
N ALA A 683 7.68 2.02 30.85
CA ALA A 683 7.08 1.09 29.90
C ALA A 683 6.44 1.84 28.71
N GLN A 684 5.68 2.91 28.98
CA GLN A 684 5.09 3.78 27.96
C GLN A 684 6.14 4.43 27.04
N ARG A 685 7.24 4.95 27.60
CA ARG A 685 8.33 5.53 26.78
C ARG A 685 9.07 4.52 25.93
N LEU A 686 9.14 3.27 26.38
CA LEU A 686 9.79 2.17 25.65
C LEU A 686 8.86 1.52 24.62
N GLY A 687 7.54 1.76 24.69
CA GLY A 687 6.54 0.99 23.96
C GLY A 687 6.42 -0.46 24.46
N PHE A 688 6.80 -0.73 25.71
CA PHE A 688 6.79 -2.06 26.30
C PHE A 688 5.41 -2.40 26.88
N ARG A 689 4.55 -2.99 26.04
CA ARG A 689 3.12 -3.18 26.33
C ARG A 689 2.82 -4.07 27.53
N GLU A 690 3.52 -5.20 27.69
CA GLU A 690 3.29 -6.08 28.85
C GLU A 690 3.58 -5.34 30.18
N GLY A 691 4.61 -4.49 30.18
CA GLY A 691 4.95 -3.65 31.33
C GLY A 691 3.90 -2.58 31.63
N VAL A 692 3.27 -2.01 30.60
CA VAL A 692 2.15 -1.06 30.74
C VAL A 692 0.94 -1.77 31.37
N GLY A 693 0.43 -2.82 30.72
CA GLY A 693 -0.76 -3.54 31.17
C GLY A 693 -0.62 -4.05 32.60
N TRP A 694 0.53 -4.61 32.96
CA TRP A 694 0.75 -5.13 34.31
C TRP A 694 0.96 -4.03 35.36
N SER A 695 1.61 -2.91 35.02
CA SER A 695 1.73 -1.78 35.95
C SER A 695 0.36 -1.16 36.23
N LEU A 696 -0.50 -1.05 35.22
CA LEU A 696 -1.88 -0.57 35.35
C LEU A 696 -2.71 -1.49 36.25
N ASN A 697 -2.63 -2.82 36.04
CA ASN A 697 -3.30 -3.80 36.91
C ASN A 697 -2.95 -3.57 38.39
N GLN A 698 -1.65 -3.55 38.69
CA GLN A 698 -1.20 -3.41 40.07
C GLN A 698 -1.52 -2.02 40.66
N LEU A 699 -1.46 -0.95 39.87
CA LEU A 699 -1.91 0.39 40.31
C LEU A 699 -3.42 0.41 40.58
N GLY A 700 -4.21 -0.31 39.79
CA GLY A 700 -5.64 -0.51 40.02
C GLY A 700 -5.92 -1.18 41.36
N VAL A 701 -5.19 -2.25 41.67
CA VAL A 701 -5.28 -2.93 42.98
C VAL A 701 -4.85 -2.01 44.13
N VAL A 702 -3.77 -1.24 43.96
CA VAL A 702 -3.34 -0.24 44.96
C VAL A 702 -4.42 0.82 45.19
N ALA A 703 -5.00 1.37 44.11
CA ALA A 703 -6.06 2.38 44.18
C ALA A 703 -7.29 1.83 44.93
N ARG A 704 -7.70 0.58 44.65
CA ARG A 704 -8.78 -0.11 45.38
C ARG A 704 -8.48 -0.21 46.88
N ARG A 705 -7.28 -0.67 47.26
CA ARG A 705 -6.88 -0.79 48.68
C ARG A 705 -6.80 0.55 49.42
N GLN A 706 -6.64 1.65 48.69
CA GLN A 706 -6.69 3.01 49.23
C GLN A 706 -8.10 3.61 49.21
N GLY A 707 -9.12 2.88 48.75
CA GLY A 707 -10.50 3.35 48.64
C GLY A 707 -10.80 4.24 47.43
N ARG A 708 -9.88 4.36 46.46
CA ARG A 708 -10.03 5.15 45.23
C ARG A 708 -10.67 4.32 44.11
N LEU A 709 -11.94 3.96 44.27
CA LEU A 709 -12.63 3.00 43.41
C LEU A 709 -12.72 3.44 41.93
N GLU A 710 -13.14 4.67 41.65
CA GLU A 710 -13.22 5.19 40.26
C GLU A 710 -11.87 5.12 39.53
N ARG A 711 -10.79 5.50 40.22
CA ARG A 711 -9.43 5.38 39.68
C ARG A 711 -9.04 3.93 39.46
N SER A 712 -9.46 3.02 40.35
CA SER A 712 -9.21 1.60 40.21
C SER A 712 -9.87 1.04 38.96
N ILE A 713 -11.15 1.36 38.72
CA ILE A 713 -11.90 0.96 37.51
C ILE A 713 -11.15 1.41 36.26
N HIS A 714 -10.84 2.70 36.15
CA HIS A 714 -10.15 3.24 34.97
C HIS A 714 -8.82 2.53 34.66
N LEU A 715 -8.00 2.29 35.69
CA LEU A 715 -6.71 1.62 35.53
C LEU A 715 -6.87 0.14 35.17
N LEU A 716 -7.86 -0.54 35.74
CA LEU A 716 -8.12 -1.95 35.47
C LEU A 716 -8.76 -2.17 34.11
N ASP A 717 -9.63 -1.27 33.64
CA ASP A 717 -10.20 -1.32 32.28
C ASP A 717 -9.12 -1.11 31.22
N GLU A 718 -8.23 -0.12 31.41
CA GLU A 718 -7.08 0.09 30.52
C GLU A 718 -6.14 -1.13 30.53
N SER A 719 -5.92 -1.73 31.71
CA SER A 719 -5.16 -2.97 31.83
C SER A 719 -5.80 -4.16 31.11
N LEU A 720 -7.13 -4.32 31.22
CA LEU A 720 -7.88 -5.40 30.58
C LEU A 720 -7.81 -5.28 29.06
N ALA A 721 -7.99 -4.08 28.51
CA ALA A 721 -7.88 -3.81 27.08
C ALA A 721 -6.47 -4.15 26.56
N GLU A 722 -5.42 -3.72 27.25
CA GLU A 722 -4.04 -4.05 26.88
C GLU A 722 -3.78 -5.58 26.90
N HIS A 723 -4.22 -6.28 27.95
CA HIS A 723 -4.04 -7.73 28.04
C HIS A 723 -4.88 -8.51 27.03
N GLN A 724 -6.08 -8.03 26.69
CA GLN A 724 -6.90 -8.62 25.63
C GLN A 724 -6.23 -8.47 24.26
N GLU A 725 -5.70 -7.29 23.94
CA GLU A 725 -4.98 -7.07 22.68
C GLU A 725 -3.72 -7.93 22.58
N LEU A 726 -3.03 -8.17 23.70
CA LEU A 726 -1.89 -9.08 23.77
C LEU A 726 -2.29 -10.56 23.80
N GLY A 727 -3.56 -10.89 24.05
CA GLY A 727 -4.02 -12.27 24.24
C GLY A 727 -3.58 -12.92 25.57
N ASP A 728 -3.16 -12.12 26.55
CA ASP A 728 -2.71 -12.58 27.87
C ASP A 728 -3.91 -12.92 28.78
N LYS A 729 -4.36 -14.17 28.66
CA LYS A 729 -5.51 -14.68 29.43
C LYS A 729 -5.21 -14.80 30.92
N TRP A 730 -3.96 -15.11 31.29
CA TRP A 730 -3.59 -15.29 32.70
C TRP A 730 -3.72 -13.99 33.49
N ARG A 731 -3.24 -12.88 32.91
CA ARG A 731 -3.40 -11.55 33.52
C ARG A 731 -4.82 -11.01 33.38
N SER A 732 -5.49 -11.26 32.25
CA SER A 732 -6.89 -10.86 32.07
C SER A 732 -7.79 -11.43 33.17
N ALA A 733 -7.59 -12.69 33.58
CA ALA A 733 -8.33 -13.28 34.69
C ALA A 733 -8.06 -12.57 36.03
N SER A 734 -6.80 -12.22 36.34
CA SER A 734 -6.46 -11.43 37.53
C SER A 734 -7.09 -10.02 37.51
N VAL A 735 -7.15 -9.38 36.34
CA VAL A 735 -7.81 -8.07 36.19
C VAL A 735 -9.33 -8.18 36.44
N LEU A 736 -9.98 -9.22 35.91
CA LEU A 736 -11.41 -9.48 36.16
C LEU A 736 -11.69 -9.77 37.64
N GLU A 737 -10.82 -10.52 38.33
CA GLU A 737 -10.89 -10.76 39.77
C GLU A 737 -10.74 -9.45 40.56
N ALA A 738 -9.83 -8.57 40.15
CA ALA A 738 -9.66 -7.24 40.75
C ALA A 738 -10.87 -6.32 40.50
N LEU A 739 -11.41 -6.29 39.27
CA LEU A 739 -12.63 -5.54 38.94
C LEU A 739 -13.84 -6.05 39.72
N ALA A 740 -13.96 -7.36 39.93
CA ALA A 740 -15.01 -7.93 40.77
C ALA A 740 -14.90 -7.44 42.22
N ALA A 741 -13.69 -7.35 42.76
CA ALA A 741 -13.47 -6.78 44.09
C ALA A 741 -13.81 -5.28 44.16
N VAL A 742 -13.58 -4.52 43.09
CA VAL A 742 -14.03 -3.11 43.01
C VAL A 742 -15.56 -3.03 42.95
N ALA A 743 -16.21 -3.83 42.09
CA ALA A 743 -17.66 -3.89 41.96
C ALA A 743 -18.33 -4.26 43.29
N GLN A 744 -17.75 -5.22 44.03
CA GLN A 744 -18.20 -5.59 45.37
C GLN A 744 -18.13 -4.40 46.35
N GLN A 745 -17.06 -3.60 46.31
CA GLN A 745 -16.90 -2.40 47.16
C GLN A 745 -17.80 -1.23 46.73
N HIS A 746 -18.16 -1.16 45.45
CA HIS A 746 -19.11 -0.19 44.90
C HIS A 746 -20.58 -0.63 45.00
N ASP A 747 -20.83 -1.71 45.73
CA ASP A 747 -22.14 -2.34 45.91
C ASP A 747 -22.82 -2.87 44.63
N ASN A 748 -22.07 -3.01 43.52
CA ASN A 748 -22.54 -3.65 42.30
C ASN A 748 -22.30 -5.17 42.37
N THR A 749 -23.03 -5.82 43.28
CA THR A 749 -22.78 -7.22 43.65
C THR A 749 -23.11 -8.19 42.50
N GLY A 750 -24.11 -7.86 41.66
CA GLY A 750 -24.45 -8.65 40.46
C GLY A 750 -23.29 -8.67 39.44
N GLN A 751 -22.72 -7.50 39.15
CA GLN A 751 -21.55 -7.39 38.27
C GLN A 751 -20.33 -8.08 38.87
N ALA A 752 -20.12 -8.00 40.19
CA ALA A 752 -19.04 -8.71 40.85
C ALA A 752 -19.15 -10.24 40.66
N ALA A 753 -20.34 -10.82 40.83
CA ALA A 753 -20.56 -12.25 40.58
C ALA A 753 -20.35 -12.64 39.11
N PHE A 754 -20.79 -11.79 38.17
CA PHE A 754 -20.57 -11.98 36.74
C PHE A 754 -19.07 -11.98 36.40
N LEU A 755 -18.31 -11.00 36.86
CA LEU A 755 -16.88 -10.87 36.61
C LEU A 755 -16.08 -12.05 37.21
N LEU A 756 -16.44 -12.51 38.42
CA LEU A 756 -15.84 -13.72 39.01
C LEU A 756 -16.14 -14.97 38.18
N GLY A 757 -17.37 -15.10 37.66
CA GLY A 757 -17.73 -16.19 36.75
C GLY A 757 -16.93 -16.17 35.44
N ALA A 758 -16.77 -14.99 34.84
CA ALA A 758 -15.94 -14.80 33.65
C ALA A 758 -14.47 -15.15 33.92
N ALA A 759 -13.90 -14.65 35.02
CA ALA A 759 -12.53 -14.99 35.43
C ALA A 759 -12.36 -16.50 35.63
N SER A 760 -13.31 -17.16 36.31
CA SER A 760 -13.31 -18.61 36.50
C SER A 760 -13.28 -19.38 35.17
N ALA A 761 -14.09 -18.98 34.18
CA ALA A 761 -14.09 -19.63 32.88
C ALA A 761 -12.75 -19.47 32.14
N VAL A 762 -12.12 -18.29 32.27
CA VAL A 762 -10.77 -18.07 31.72
C VAL A 762 -9.75 -18.96 32.42
N ARG A 763 -9.74 -19.00 33.76
CA ARG A 763 -8.86 -19.84 34.59
C ARG A 763 -9.00 -21.34 34.24
N ASP A 764 -10.24 -21.83 34.10
CA ASP A 764 -10.53 -23.21 33.70
C ASP A 764 -10.00 -23.52 32.29
N THR A 765 -10.19 -22.59 31.35
CA THR A 765 -9.74 -22.72 29.95
C THR A 765 -8.22 -22.87 29.86
N ILE A 766 -7.48 -22.07 30.62
CA ILE A 766 -6.00 -22.11 30.60
C ILE A 766 -5.41 -23.13 31.59
N GLY A 767 -6.23 -23.75 32.43
CA GLY A 767 -5.77 -24.71 33.44
C GLY A 767 -4.86 -24.08 34.51
N ALA A 768 -5.11 -22.81 34.87
CA ALA A 768 -4.36 -22.09 35.90
C ALA A 768 -5.29 -21.60 37.02
N PRO A 769 -4.95 -21.79 38.30
CA PRO A 769 -5.76 -21.31 39.41
C PRO A 769 -5.50 -19.82 39.70
N VAL A 770 -6.33 -19.24 40.57
CA VAL A 770 -6.06 -17.93 41.18
C VAL A 770 -4.68 -17.96 41.88
N PRO A 771 -3.79 -16.99 41.62
CA PRO A 771 -2.47 -16.92 42.25
C PRO A 771 -2.56 -16.91 43.78
N LEU A 772 -1.59 -17.53 44.46
CA LEU A 772 -1.65 -17.71 45.92
C LEU A 772 -1.71 -16.37 46.68
N CYS A 773 -1.03 -15.33 46.20
CA CYS A 773 -1.09 -14.00 46.80
C CYS A 773 -2.46 -13.31 46.63
N GLU A 774 -3.19 -13.60 45.55
CA GLU A 774 -4.49 -13.00 45.20
C GLU A 774 -5.68 -13.79 45.78
N ARG A 775 -5.46 -15.07 46.08
CA ARG A 775 -6.52 -15.99 46.54
C ARG A 775 -7.28 -15.50 47.77
N PRO A 776 -6.65 -14.99 48.86
CA PRO A 776 -7.39 -14.53 50.03
C PRO A 776 -8.38 -13.39 49.70
N ASP A 777 -7.98 -12.46 48.84
CA ASP A 777 -8.80 -11.31 48.43
C ASP A 777 -9.97 -11.76 47.54
N THR A 778 -9.72 -12.72 46.65
CA THR A 778 -10.74 -13.32 45.78
C THR A 778 -11.76 -14.14 46.58
N GLU A 779 -11.32 -14.92 47.56
CA GLU A 779 -12.19 -15.70 48.44
C GLU A 779 -13.07 -14.80 49.31
N VAL A 780 -12.50 -13.74 49.90
CA VAL A 780 -13.26 -12.74 50.68
C VAL A 780 -14.30 -12.05 49.80
N THR A 781 -13.92 -11.63 48.58
CA THR A 781 -14.83 -11.01 47.62
C THR A 781 -15.96 -11.96 47.25
N THR A 782 -15.63 -13.21 46.91
CA THR A 782 -16.61 -14.23 46.51
C THR A 782 -17.60 -14.53 47.64
N SER A 783 -17.13 -14.67 48.88
CA SER A 783 -17.99 -14.89 50.04
C SER A 783 -18.93 -13.71 50.27
N ALA A 784 -18.42 -12.48 50.27
CA ALA A 784 -19.22 -11.28 50.48
C ALA A 784 -20.30 -11.11 49.40
N VAL A 785 -19.95 -11.37 48.13
CA VAL A 785 -20.87 -11.32 46.99
C VAL A 785 -21.96 -12.39 47.12
N ARG A 786 -21.59 -13.63 47.47
CA ARG A 786 -22.52 -14.74 47.65
C ARG A 786 -23.49 -14.49 48.82
N ASP A 787 -22.97 -14.01 49.96
CA ASP A 787 -23.77 -13.71 51.14
C ASP A 787 -24.80 -12.60 50.86
N LYS A 788 -24.44 -11.61 50.05
CA LYS A 788 -25.31 -10.47 49.71
C LYS A 788 -26.37 -10.78 48.64
N LEU A 789 -26.03 -11.53 47.59
CA LEU A 789 -27.00 -11.91 46.53
C LEU A 789 -27.89 -13.10 46.90
N GLY A 790 -27.39 -13.98 47.77
CA GLY A 790 -27.97 -15.30 47.97
C GLY A 790 -27.66 -16.27 46.82
N GLU A 791 -27.74 -17.57 47.12
CA GLU A 791 -27.20 -18.64 46.27
C GLU A 791 -27.73 -18.65 44.84
N ARG A 792 -29.04 -18.42 44.65
CA ARG A 792 -29.68 -18.51 43.33
C ARG A 792 -29.24 -17.38 42.40
N ALA A 793 -29.22 -16.14 42.90
CA ALA A 793 -28.82 -14.98 42.10
C ALA A 793 -27.31 -14.98 41.83
N PHE A 794 -26.52 -15.39 42.83
CA PHE A 794 -25.08 -15.62 42.66
C PHE A 794 -24.80 -16.64 41.55
N ALA A 795 -25.42 -17.82 41.59
CA ALA A 795 -25.22 -18.86 40.59
C ALA A 795 -25.66 -18.43 39.18
N HIS A 796 -26.72 -17.62 39.07
CA HIS A 796 -27.17 -17.08 37.80
C HIS A 796 -26.16 -16.09 37.19
N ALA A 797 -25.73 -15.08 37.97
CA ALA A 797 -24.76 -14.09 37.51
C ALA A 797 -23.39 -14.72 37.21
N TRP A 798 -22.91 -15.63 38.06
CA TRP A 798 -21.69 -16.40 37.83
C TRP A 798 -21.77 -17.21 36.54
N GLY A 799 -22.87 -17.95 36.33
CA GLY A 799 -23.08 -18.74 35.12
C GLY A 799 -23.16 -17.88 33.85
N ALA A 800 -23.77 -16.69 33.93
CA ALA A 800 -23.78 -15.73 32.83
C ALA A 800 -22.35 -15.23 32.49
N GLY A 801 -21.54 -14.95 33.51
CA GLY A 801 -20.12 -14.65 33.35
C GLY A 801 -19.35 -15.76 32.67
N GLN A 802 -19.53 -17.01 33.12
CA GLN A 802 -18.87 -18.18 32.53
C GLN A 802 -19.24 -18.42 31.07
N ALA A 803 -20.47 -18.09 30.68
CA ALA A 803 -20.95 -18.25 29.31
C ALA A 803 -20.48 -17.13 28.36
N THR A 804 -19.92 -16.03 28.90
CA THR A 804 -19.55 -14.86 28.10
C THR A 804 -18.08 -14.96 27.67
N PRO A 805 -17.76 -14.84 26.36
CA PRO A 805 -16.38 -14.78 25.89
C PRO A 805 -15.61 -13.59 26.47
N LEU A 806 -14.34 -13.78 26.80
CA LEU A 806 -13.48 -12.73 27.40
C LEU A 806 -13.50 -11.41 26.63
N HIS A 807 -13.45 -11.44 25.30
CA HIS A 807 -13.48 -10.22 24.50
C HIS A 807 -14.76 -9.42 24.69
N ALA A 808 -15.91 -10.09 24.82
CA ALA A 808 -17.18 -9.43 25.07
C ALA A 808 -17.24 -8.83 26.49
N VAL A 809 -16.71 -9.54 27.49
CA VAL A 809 -16.60 -9.02 28.86
C VAL A 809 -15.75 -7.75 28.89
N ALA A 810 -14.62 -7.75 28.20
CA ALA A 810 -13.71 -6.62 28.14
C ALA A 810 -14.27 -5.43 27.33
N ASP A 811 -15.11 -5.68 26.32
CA ASP A 811 -15.88 -4.66 25.60
C ASP A 811 -17.06 -4.08 26.43
N GLY A 812 -17.22 -4.51 27.69
CA GLY A 812 -18.24 -4.01 28.61
C GLY A 812 -19.56 -4.80 28.64
N TYR A 813 -19.58 -6.05 28.16
CA TYR A 813 -20.76 -6.93 28.26
C TYR A 813 -20.93 -7.51 29.68
N PRO A 814 -22.17 -7.60 30.22
CA PRO A 814 -23.45 -7.35 29.57
C PRO A 814 -23.84 -5.86 29.54
N PRO A 815 -24.40 -5.36 28.41
CA PRO A 815 -24.96 -4.03 28.34
C PRO A 815 -26.31 -4.05 29.07
N ASP A 816 -26.28 -3.86 30.39
CA ASP A 816 -27.35 -3.38 31.28
C ASP A 816 -28.75 -4.05 31.34
N ASP A 817 -29.20 -4.89 30.40
CA ASP A 817 -30.62 -5.31 30.39
C ASP A 817 -30.90 -6.73 30.89
N SER A 818 -29.90 -7.62 31.00
CA SER A 818 -30.12 -9.05 31.33
C SER A 818 -29.94 -9.42 32.81
N LEU A 819 -29.42 -8.51 33.64
CA LEU A 819 -29.30 -8.66 35.10
C LEU A 819 -30.10 -7.58 35.87
N SER A 820 -31.01 -6.91 35.17
CA SER A 820 -31.91 -5.84 35.66
C SER A 820 -32.80 -6.30 36.83
N THR A 821 -32.27 -6.18 38.05
CA THR A 821 -33.02 -5.81 39.27
C THR A 821 -32.20 -4.96 40.25
N LEU A 822 -31.06 -4.40 39.87
CA LEU A 822 -30.28 -3.50 40.73
C LEU A 822 -29.86 -2.26 39.92
N ASP A 823 -30.53 -1.15 40.21
CA ASP A 823 -30.37 0.15 39.56
C ASP A 823 -28.92 0.70 39.68
N ALA A 824 -28.20 0.77 38.56
CA ALA A 824 -27.38 1.90 38.06
C ALA A 824 -26.18 1.42 37.21
N PRO A 825 -25.93 2.01 36.02
CA PRO A 825 -24.61 1.95 35.40
C PRO A 825 -23.62 2.75 36.26
N TRP A 826 -22.44 2.15 36.50
CA TRP A 826 -21.31 2.58 37.33
C TRP A 826 -21.41 3.93 38.04
#